data_AF-A0A3B4YQS2-F1
#
_entry.id   AF-A0A3B4YQS2-F1
#
_cell.length_a   1.000
_cell.length_b   1.000
_cell.length_c   1.000
_cell.angle_alpha   90.00
_cell.angle_beta   90.00
_cell.angle_gamma   90.00
#
_symmetry.space_group_name_H-M   'P 1'
#
loop_
_entity.id
_entity.type
_entity.pdbx_description
1 polymer ?
#
loop_
_entity_poly.entity_id
_entity_poly.type
_entity_poly.pdbx_seq_one_letter_code
_entity_poly.pdbx_strand_id
1 'polypeptide(L)'
;MAALDEIKRLEYLSLVSKVCTELENHLGISEKDLAEFIINLAEKHPTIEEFKAVLLQNGAEFTDTLIGNLLRLIHTMRSSPSTSKEANPKSEKDKLKVKYPALCKPDDPIPPPHTDKDDEQIALAAMKELEMLMPSVCGASSDNSGCKRSRSRSKSRDRDGETNHKRRRKRVSRWSDRPPSPNRGNNDNNNKEEDGDRWRESDRPVDRPPPDEPVVGDIYNGKISSIMQFGCFVQLEGLRKRWEGLVHISELRKEGRIANVADVVTKGQKVKVKVLSFTGTKASLSMKDVDQETGEDMNPNRRRNPGVEVVDENMRNPDRPNEVSMLEMEENPTEHKRLTKITDLEKWEINQMIAANVLPKEEFPEFDEETGILPKIDDDEDEDIEIDLVDDEPPFLRGQTKWTLNMSPVKIVKNPDGSLSQAAMMQSALAKERRELKQAARAAEMDCIPTGLNKNWIDPMPDYEGRQIAANMRGIGAMPIDLPEWKRYALGGNQVSYGKKTELSILQQRESLPIFKLKEQLTQAVHDNQILIVVGETGSGKTTQITQYLAEAGYTSRGKIGCTQPRRVAAMSVAKRVSEEYGCRLGQEVGYTIRFEDCTSTETVIKYMTHGMLQRECLVDPDMSQYSLIMLDEAHERTIHTDVLFGLLKKTIQKRKDMKLIVSSATLDAVKFSQYFFEAPIFTIPGRTFPVEILYTKEPETDYLDAGLITVMQIHLTEPPGDVLVFLTGQEEIDTACEILYERMKSLGPDVPELIILPVYSALPSEMQTRIFDPAPPGSRKVIIATNIAETSLTIDGIYYVVDPGFVKQIVYNSKTGIDQLVVTPISQAQAKQRSGRAGRTGPGKCYRLYTERAYRDEMLTTNVPEIQRTNLASTVLSLKAMGINDLLAFDFMDAPPMETLIIAMEQLYTLGALDDEGLLTRLGRRMAEFPLEPMLCKMLIMSVHLGCSEEMLTIKNKIQSFYLQDKQAQADQRKTKFFQPEGDHLTLLAVYNSWKNNKFSNPWCFENFIQARSLKRAQDIRKQMLSIMDRHKLDVVSCGKSTMRVQKAICSGYFRNAARKHPQDGYRTLIDQQVVYLHPSSTLFNRQPESRRGEDSRKEMVVVTLMA
;
A
#
# COMPACT_ATOMS: atom_id res chain seq x y z
N MET A 1 35.26 0.81 -45.34
CA MET A 1 35.34 2.25 -45.66
C MET A 1 33.98 2.90 -45.45
N ALA A 2 32.95 2.63 -46.26
CA ALA A 2 31.60 3.24 -46.14
C ALA A 2 31.12 3.50 -44.70
N ALA A 3 30.95 2.45 -43.88
CA ALA A 3 30.50 2.58 -42.48
C ALA A 3 31.40 3.47 -41.58
N LEU A 4 32.69 3.65 -41.93
CA LEU A 4 33.61 4.52 -41.19
C LEU A 4 33.42 6.00 -41.54
N ASP A 5 33.07 6.31 -42.80
CA ASP A 5 32.73 7.68 -43.20
C ASP A 5 31.28 8.03 -42.80
N GLU A 6 30.41 7.02 -42.71
CA GLU A 6 29.04 7.14 -42.17
C GLU A 6 29.07 7.49 -40.67
N ILE A 7 29.94 6.85 -39.87
CA ILE A 7 30.21 7.23 -38.47
C ILE A 7 30.74 8.66 -38.38
N LYS A 8 31.77 9.05 -39.15
CA LYS A 8 32.28 10.44 -39.16
C LYS A 8 31.21 11.46 -39.54
N ARG A 9 30.29 11.11 -40.45
CA ARG A 9 29.19 11.98 -40.85
C ARG A 9 28.18 12.16 -39.72
N LEU A 10 27.90 11.12 -38.93
CA LEU A 10 27.08 11.19 -37.72
C LEU A 10 27.78 12.00 -36.61
N GLU A 11 29.09 11.84 -36.42
CA GLU A 11 29.90 12.63 -35.49
C GLU A 11 29.88 14.12 -35.86
N TYR A 12 30.04 14.46 -37.14
CA TYR A 12 29.93 15.84 -37.64
C TYR A 12 28.52 16.40 -37.43
N LEU A 13 27.46 15.65 -37.76
CA LEU A 13 26.08 16.10 -37.52
C LEU A 13 25.78 16.29 -36.02
N SER A 14 26.36 15.47 -35.14
CA SER A 14 26.28 15.65 -33.69
C SER A 14 26.99 16.92 -33.22
N LEU A 15 28.15 17.25 -33.80
CA LEU A 15 28.86 18.50 -33.52
C LEU A 15 28.04 19.72 -33.99
N VAL A 16 27.53 19.71 -35.22
CA VAL A 16 26.67 20.78 -35.75
C VAL A 16 25.44 20.98 -34.86
N SER A 17 24.76 19.90 -34.46
CA SER A 17 23.60 19.97 -33.57
C SER A 17 23.94 20.61 -32.22
N LYS A 18 25.07 20.26 -31.58
CA LYS A 18 25.48 20.88 -30.31
C LYS A 18 25.85 22.36 -30.47
N VAL A 19 26.51 22.74 -31.56
CA VAL A 19 26.82 24.15 -31.85
C VAL A 19 25.54 24.95 -32.08
N CYS A 20 24.53 24.40 -32.77
CA CYS A 20 23.19 25.00 -32.84
C CYS A 20 22.57 25.20 -31.44
N THR A 21 22.63 24.20 -30.55
CA THR A 21 22.06 24.32 -29.20
C THR A 21 22.77 25.38 -28.34
N GLU A 22 24.10 25.50 -28.43
CA GLU A 22 24.83 26.58 -27.73
C GLU A 22 24.48 27.98 -28.28
N LEU A 23 24.31 28.12 -29.59
CA LEU A 23 23.87 29.37 -30.23
C LEU A 23 22.40 29.69 -29.90
N GLU A 24 21.53 28.69 -29.79
CA GLU A 24 20.14 28.84 -29.36
C GLU A 24 20.05 29.26 -27.89
N ASN A 25 20.82 28.62 -27.00
CA ASN A 25 20.88 28.95 -25.57
C ASN A 25 21.37 30.39 -25.31
N HIS A 26 22.33 30.89 -26.10
CA HIS A 26 22.98 32.18 -25.85
C HIS A 26 22.49 33.34 -26.73
N LEU A 27 21.91 33.07 -27.91
CA LEU A 27 21.49 34.09 -28.88
C LEU A 27 20.05 33.89 -29.40
N GLY A 28 19.41 32.75 -29.13
CA GLY A 28 18.10 32.40 -29.69
C GLY A 28 18.11 32.03 -31.17
N ILE A 29 19.28 31.69 -31.74
CA ILE A 29 19.46 31.40 -33.17
C ILE A 29 19.87 29.94 -33.37
N SER A 30 18.98 29.12 -33.92
CA SER A 30 19.20 27.70 -34.23
C SER A 30 19.52 27.42 -35.71
N GLU A 31 20.12 28.38 -36.43
CA GLU A 31 20.48 28.23 -37.84
C GLU A 31 21.65 27.25 -38.06
N LYS A 32 21.36 26.16 -38.77
CA LYS A 32 22.33 25.09 -39.07
C LYS A 32 23.52 25.57 -39.91
N ASP A 33 23.28 26.42 -40.90
CA ASP A 33 24.33 26.85 -41.84
C ASP A 33 25.31 27.83 -41.16
N LEU A 34 24.83 28.62 -40.20
CA LEU A 34 25.66 29.44 -39.30
C LEU A 34 26.55 28.57 -38.41
N ALA A 35 26.02 27.49 -37.84
CA ALA A 35 26.80 26.53 -37.06
C ALA A 35 27.91 25.85 -37.90
N GLU A 36 27.59 25.39 -39.11
CA GLU A 36 28.59 24.82 -40.03
C GLU A 36 29.66 25.85 -40.45
N PHE A 37 29.29 27.11 -40.66
CA PHE A 37 30.24 28.19 -40.95
C PHE A 37 31.18 28.47 -39.77
N ILE A 38 30.65 28.56 -38.53
CA ILE A 38 31.45 28.78 -37.32
C ILE A 38 32.43 27.62 -37.08
N ILE A 39 32.00 26.37 -37.30
CA ILE A 39 32.88 25.19 -37.26
C ILE A 39 34.01 25.32 -38.30
N ASN A 40 33.69 25.74 -39.54
CA ASN A 40 34.68 25.91 -40.61
C ASN A 40 35.71 27.02 -40.32
N LEU A 41 35.32 28.07 -39.58
CA LEU A 41 36.25 29.12 -39.10
C LEU A 41 37.15 28.60 -37.96
N ALA A 42 36.60 27.85 -37.01
CA ALA A 42 37.35 27.25 -35.91
C ALA A 42 38.41 26.24 -36.40
N GLU A 43 38.11 25.49 -37.47
CA GLU A 43 39.07 24.58 -38.11
C GLU A 43 40.30 25.28 -38.72
N LYS A 44 40.17 26.56 -39.07
CA LYS A 44 41.25 27.36 -39.68
C LYS A 44 42.06 28.14 -38.65
N HIS A 45 41.45 28.50 -37.53
CA HIS A 45 42.03 29.34 -36.48
C HIS A 45 41.93 28.63 -35.12
N PRO A 46 42.90 27.76 -34.78
CA PRO A 46 42.83 26.92 -33.58
C PRO A 46 43.09 27.68 -32.27
N THR A 47 43.56 28.93 -32.34
CA THR A 47 43.79 29.80 -31.16
C THR A 47 42.60 30.71 -30.89
N ILE A 48 42.28 30.95 -29.61
CA ILE A 48 41.14 31.78 -29.17
C ILE A 48 41.25 33.21 -29.72
N GLU A 49 42.45 33.80 -29.75
CA GLU A 49 42.68 35.18 -30.17
C GLU A 49 42.44 35.39 -31.68
N GLU A 50 42.97 34.50 -32.53
CA GLU A 50 42.69 34.52 -33.98
C GLU A 50 41.21 34.25 -34.27
N PHE A 51 40.61 33.24 -33.62
CA PHE A 51 39.21 32.89 -33.83
C PHE A 51 38.26 34.05 -33.44
N LYS A 52 38.54 34.72 -32.31
CA LYS A 52 37.83 35.95 -31.90
C LYS A 52 38.01 37.08 -32.93
N ALA A 53 39.23 37.32 -33.41
CA ALA A 53 39.51 38.36 -34.40
C ALA A 53 38.77 38.11 -35.73
N VAL A 54 38.70 36.85 -36.18
CA VAL A 54 38.01 36.48 -37.43
C VAL A 54 36.49 36.52 -37.27
N LEU A 55 35.94 36.14 -36.11
CA LEU A 55 34.50 36.31 -35.83
C LEU A 55 34.09 37.80 -35.84
N LEU A 56 34.87 38.67 -35.18
CA LEU A 56 34.65 40.12 -35.20
C LEU A 56 34.74 40.71 -36.62
N GLN A 57 35.70 40.26 -37.44
CA GLN A 57 35.80 40.69 -38.86
C GLN A 57 34.60 40.27 -39.72
N ASN A 58 33.92 39.18 -39.35
CA ASN A 58 32.68 38.73 -40.02
C ASN A 58 31.40 39.29 -39.35
N GLY A 59 31.52 40.25 -38.43
CA GLY A 59 30.38 40.93 -37.80
C GLY A 59 29.71 40.18 -36.65
N ALA A 60 30.34 39.13 -36.11
CA ALA A 60 29.81 38.34 -35.00
C ALA A 60 30.33 38.85 -33.63
N GLU A 61 29.58 39.75 -33.00
CA GLU A 61 29.85 40.23 -31.63
C GLU A 61 29.40 39.21 -30.56
N PHE A 62 30.12 38.08 -30.48
CA PHE A 62 29.92 37.07 -29.44
C PHE A 62 30.71 37.40 -28.17
N THR A 63 30.22 36.93 -27.01
CA THR A 63 30.94 37.07 -25.73
C THR A 63 32.17 36.17 -25.66
N ASP A 64 33.23 36.62 -24.99
CA ASP A 64 34.49 35.87 -24.87
C ASP A 64 34.31 34.48 -24.24
N THR A 65 33.34 34.34 -23.34
CA THR A 65 32.94 33.05 -22.74
C THR A 65 32.30 32.12 -23.76
N LEU A 66 31.41 32.63 -24.64
CA LEU A 66 30.79 31.84 -25.71
C LEU A 66 31.83 31.44 -26.77
N ILE A 67 32.72 32.36 -27.18
CA ILE A 67 33.80 32.07 -28.13
C ILE A 67 34.73 30.97 -27.58
N GLY A 68 35.13 31.08 -26.31
CA GLY A 68 35.94 30.06 -25.64
C GLY A 68 35.24 28.70 -25.52
N ASN A 69 33.96 28.69 -25.17
CA ASN A 69 33.16 27.46 -25.07
C ASN A 69 32.98 26.78 -26.44
N LEU A 70 32.63 27.53 -27.49
CA LEU A 70 32.48 27.02 -28.85
C LEU A 70 33.79 26.41 -29.37
N LEU A 71 34.92 27.13 -29.24
CA LEU A 71 36.22 26.63 -29.70
C LEU A 71 36.65 25.37 -28.92
N ARG A 72 36.36 25.30 -27.62
CA ARG A 72 36.62 24.12 -26.78
C ARG A 72 35.73 22.93 -27.16
N LEU A 73 34.45 23.15 -27.40
CA LEU A 73 33.48 22.13 -27.81
C LEU A 73 33.85 21.53 -29.18
N ILE A 74 34.27 22.36 -30.14
CA ILE A 74 34.71 21.93 -31.47
C ILE A 74 36.00 21.09 -31.38
N HIS A 75 37.03 21.54 -30.66
CA HIS A 75 38.28 20.79 -30.49
C HIS A 75 38.12 19.49 -29.69
N THR A 76 37.25 19.47 -28.67
CA THR A 76 37.03 18.25 -27.88
C THR A 76 36.23 17.19 -28.63
N MET A 77 35.30 17.58 -29.49
CA MET A 77 34.54 16.67 -30.36
C MET A 77 35.36 16.21 -31.59
N ARG A 78 36.35 17.01 -32.05
CA ARG A 78 37.29 16.64 -33.12
C ARG A 78 38.72 16.46 -32.62
N SER A 79 38.99 15.34 -31.93
CA SER A 79 40.38 14.90 -31.75
C SER A 79 41.04 14.63 -33.11
N SER A 80 42.25 15.13 -33.32
CA SER A 80 42.95 15.10 -34.62
C SER A 80 43.33 13.67 -35.06
N PRO A 81 43.43 13.41 -36.38
CA PRO A 81 43.82 12.08 -36.89
C PRO A 81 45.26 11.76 -36.52
N SER A 82 45.45 10.70 -35.72
CA SER A 82 46.78 10.26 -35.29
C SER A 82 47.62 9.78 -36.49
N THR A 83 48.71 10.49 -36.79
CA THR A 83 49.64 10.18 -37.89
C THR A 83 50.58 9.02 -37.56
N SER A 84 50.02 7.83 -37.31
CA SER A 84 50.77 6.58 -37.19
C SER A 84 50.95 5.95 -38.57
N LYS A 85 52.19 5.93 -39.10
CA LYS A 85 52.56 5.11 -40.26
C LYS A 85 52.48 3.63 -39.89
N GLU A 86 52.02 2.81 -40.84
CA GLU A 86 51.88 1.36 -40.64
C GLU A 86 53.22 0.68 -40.33
N ALA A 87 53.26 -0.11 -39.25
CA ALA A 87 54.36 -1.01 -38.92
C ALA A 87 53.79 -2.31 -38.35
N ASN A 88 54.04 -3.42 -39.04
CA ASN A 88 53.46 -4.73 -38.68
C ASN A 88 54.04 -5.27 -37.36
N PRO A 89 53.22 -5.56 -36.33
CA PRO A 89 53.69 -5.99 -35.02
C PRO A 89 54.22 -7.43 -35.04
N LYS A 90 55.36 -7.67 -34.38
CA LYS A 90 56.05 -8.97 -34.34
C LYS A 90 55.92 -9.74 -33.02
N SER A 91 55.08 -9.30 -32.07
CA SER A 91 54.86 -10.03 -30.81
C SER A 91 53.38 -10.14 -30.41
N GLU A 92 53.06 -11.13 -29.56
CA GLU A 92 51.73 -11.33 -28.99
C GLU A 92 51.33 -10.23 -27.99
N LYS A 93 52.29 -9.64 -27.27
CA LYS A 93 52.03 -8.54 -26.33
C LYS A 93 51.54 -7.29 -27.04
N ASP A 94 52.00 -7.04 -28.27
CA ASP A 94 51.54 -5.91 -29.08
C ASP A 94 50.11 -6.13 -29.59
N LYS A 95 49.75 -7.37 -29.96
CA LYS A 95 48.34 -7.72 -30.28
C LYS A 95 47.41 -7.47 -29.09
N LEU A 96 47.84 -7.83 -27.88
CA LEU A 96 47.07 -7.61 -26.65
C LEU A 96 46.90 -6.12 -26.33
N LYS A 97 47.95 -5.30 -26.51
CA LYS A 97 47.88 -3.83 -26.39
C LYS A 97 46.84 -3.21 -27.33
N VAL A 98 46.77 -3.65 -28.58
CA VAL A 98 45.77 -3.18 -29.55
C VAL A 98 44.35 -3.62 -29.18
N LYS A 99 44.19 -4.81 -28.58
CA LYS A 99 42.88 -5.36 -28.20
C LYS A 99 42.31 -4.78 -26.89
N TYR A 100 43.17 -4.37 -25.96
CA TYR A 100 42.78 -3.89 -24.63
C TYR A 100 43.57 -2.63 -24.19
N PRO A 101 43.48 -1.51 -24.93
CA PRO A 101 44.33 -0.33 -24.69
C PRO A 101 44.12 0.30 -23.30
N ALA A 102 42.93 0.20 -22.71
CA ALA A 102 42.63 0.71 -21.37
C ALA A 102 43.42 -0.01 -20.25
N LEU A 103 43.73 -1.30 -20.42
CA LEU A 103 44.46 -2.13 -19.44
C LEU A 103 45.99 -1.99 -19.55
N CYS A 104 46.49 -1.03 -20.34
CA CYS A 104 47.91 -0.83 -20.61
C CYS A 104 48.41 0.58 -20.29
N LYS A 105 47.60 1.41 -19.63
CA LYS A 105 48.11 2.58 -18.90
C LYS A 105 48.75 2.12 -17.58
N PRO A 106 49.91 2.67 -17.17
CA PRO A 106 50.31 2.62 -15.76
C PRO A 106 49.35 3.49 -14.93
N ASP A 107 49.18 3.19 -13.65
CA ASP A 107 48.40 4.02 -12.74
C ASP A 107 49.09 5.38 -12.54
N ASP A 108 48.37 6.48 -12.75
CA ASP A 108 48.86 7.81 -12.47
C ASP A 108 49.01 7.99 -10.93
N PRO A 109 50.14 8.56 -10.45
CA PRO A 109 50.37 8.69 -9.01
C PRO A 109 49.35 9.65 -8.37
N ILE A 110 48.76 9.21 -7.27
CA ILE A 110 47.73 9.94 -6.53
C ILE A 110 48.25 11.35 -6.17
N PRO A 111 47.56 12.44 -6.59
CA PRO A 111 47.94 13.78 -6.19
C PRO A 111 47.71 13.95 -4.68
N PRO A 112 48.59 14.66 -3.95
CA PRO A 112 48.36 14.99 -2.56
C PRO A 112 47.08 15.85 -2.42
N PRO A 113 46.39 15.81 -1.27
CA PRO A 113 45.18 16.60 -1.08
C PRO A 113 45.48 18.08 -1.23
N HIS A 114 44.71 18.76 -2.08
CA HIS A 114 44.68 20.22 -2.12
C HIS A 114 43.99 20.72 -0.85
N THR A 115 44.76 21.29 0.07
CA THR A 115 44.26 22.13 1.16
C THR A 115 44.13 23.55 0.64
N ASP A 116 42.90 24.06 0.53
CA ASP A 116 42.67 25.45 0.18
C ASP A 116 43.09 26.36 1.34
N LYS A 117 44.04 27.26 1.07
CA LYS A 117 44.84 27.96 2.10
C LYS A 117 44.09 29.08 2.80
N ASP A 118 42.90 29.42 2.30
CA ASP A 118 42.07 30.47 2.85
C ASP A 118 41.22 29.92 4.02
N ASP A 119 40.78 28.66 3.94
CA ASP A 119 40.07 27.98 5.03
C ASP A 119 40.97 27.75 6.26
N GLU A 120 42.25 27.41 6.07
CA GLU A 120 43.21 27.35 7.18
C GLU A 120 43.36 28.71 7.90
N GLN A 121 43.31 29.84 7.17
CA GLN A 121 43.40 31.17 7.77
C GLN A 121 42.11 31.56 8.51
N ILE A 122 40.94 31.21 7.98
CA ILE A 122 39.65 31.42 8.64
C ILE A 122 39.57 30.59 9.93
N ALA A 123 39.99 29.32 9.89
CA ALA A 123 40.05 28.45 11.05
C ALA A 123 41.06 28.94 12.11
N LEU A 124 42.24 29.43 11.70
CA LEU A 124 43.21 30.04 12.61
C LEU A 124 42.69 31.35 13.23
N ALA A 125 41.94 32.17 12.48
CA ALA A 125 41.33 33.38 13.03
C ALA A 125 40.31 33.06 14.12
N ALA A 126 39.39 32.13 13.86
CA ALA A 126 38.37 31.69 14.81
C ALA A 126 38.96 31.04 16.07
N MET A 127 39.96 30.14 15.92
CA MET A 127 40.64 29.54 17.07
C MET A 127 41.41 30.57 17.90
N LYS A 128 41.99 31.59 17.25
CA LYS A 128 42.71 32.67 17.94
C LYS A 128 41.79 33.63 18.70
N GLU A 129 40.54 33.82 18.27
CA GLU A 129 39.53 34.49 19.09
C GLU A 129 39.16 33.66 20.33
N LEU A 130 39.02 32.34 20.21
CA LEU A 130 38.78 31.46 21.37
C LEU A 130 39.97 31.44 22.36
N GLU A 131 41.22 31.42 21.89
CA GLU A 131 42.40 31.43 22.77
C GLU A 131 42.52 32.70 23.63
N MET A 132 41.97 33.84 23.19
CA MET A 132 41.99 35.09 23.97
C MET A 132 40.99 35.10 25.15
N LEU A 133 40.15 34.08 25.30
CA LEU A 133 39.04 34.06 26.27
C LEU A 133 39.22 33.11 27.48
N MET A 134 40.35 32.40 27.60
CA MET A 134 40.58 31.46 28.72
C MET A 134 41.81 31.80 29.60
N PRO A 135 41.68 31.81 30.94
CA PRO A 135 42.78 32.07 31.86
C PRO A 135 43.69 30.84 32.05
N SER A 136 44.96 31.11 32.38
CA SER A 136 46.04 30.11 32.34
C SER A 136 46.15 29.22 33.59
N VAL A 137 46.51 27.96 33.36
CA VAL A 137 47.07 27.05 34.38
C VAL A 137 48.29 26.35 33.75
N CYS A 138 49.43 26.36 34.44
CA CYS A 138 50.70 25.83 33.92
C CYS A 138 51.10 24.51 34.60
N GLY A 139 51.76 23.60 33.87
CA GLY A 139 52.79 22.73 34.50
C GLY A 139 52.93 21.28 34.00
N ALA A 140 54.11 20.99 33.46
CA ALA A 140 54.90 19.76 33.67
C ALA A 140 54.35 18.38 33.23
N SER A 141 54.63 18.05 31.96
CA SER A 141 55.55 16.95 31.53
C SER A 141 55.53 15.55 32.20
N SER A 142 55.49 14.52 31.34
CA SER A 142 56.17 13.18 31.44
C SER A 142 55.94 12.32 32.70
N ASP A 143 55.69 11.01 32.59
CA ASP A 143 56.60 10.08 31.91
C ASP A 143 56.01 8.68 31.58
N ASN A 144 56.84 7.87 30.93
CA ASN A 144 56.64 6.51 30.44
C ASN A 144 56.47 5.43 31.54
N SER A 145 55.53 4.48 31.36
CA SER A 145 55.72 3.03 31.58
C SER A 145 54.38 2.26 31.58
N GLY A 146 54.43 0.92 31.50
CA GLY A 146 53.28 0.07 31.77
C GLY A 146 53.66 -1.34 32.21
N CYS A 147 52.86 -1.96 33.08
CA CYS A 147 52.85 -3.42 33.25
C CYS A 147 51.52 -3.94 33.83
N LYS A 148 51.42 -5.27 33.97
CA LYS A 148 50.18 -6.06 34.09
C LYS A 148 49.90 -6.54 35.53
N ARG A 149 48.62 -6.89 35.75
CA ARG A 149 48.11 -7.99 36.64
C ARG A 149 48.08 -7.83 38.18
N SER A 150 46.85 -7.57 38.67
CA SER A 150 46.08 -8.42 39.61
C SER A 150 46.66 -8.89 40.96
N ARG A 151 45.92 -8.62 42.06
CA ARG A 151 45.25 -9.66 42.88
C ARG A 151 44.29 -9.07 43.93
N SER A 152 43.52 -9.94 44.59
CA SER A 152 42.43 -9.61 45.52
C SER A 152 42.74 -9.95 47.00
N ARG A 153 42.08 -9.27 47.94
CA ARG A 153 41.66 -9.81 49.26
C ARG A 153 40.61 -8.91 49.94
N SER A 154 40.16 -9.29 51.14
CA SER A 154 38.83 -8.95 51.68
C SER A 154 38.76 -8.92 53.22
N LYS A 155 37.58 -8.51 53.76
CA LYS A 155 37.12 -8.57 55.17
C LYS A 155 37.77 -7.54 56.15
N SER A 156 37.13 -7.11 57.25
CA SER A 156 35.78 -7.37 57.84
C SER A 156 35.49 -6.42 59.03
N ARG A 157 34.23 -6.48 59.56
CA ARG A 157 33.74 -6.23 60.95
C ARG A 157 32.81 -5.02 61.14
N ASP A 158 31.83 -5.02 62.07
CA ASP A 158 31.02 -6.06 62.76
C ASP A 158 29.83 -5.37 63.52
N ARG A 159 28.80 -6.14 63.94
CA ARG A 159 27.69 -5.81 64.89
C ARG A 159 26.55 -4.85 64.43
N ASP A 160 25.35 -4.81 65.00
CA ASP A 160 24.40 -5.72 65.73
C ASP A 160 23.04 -4.94 65.84
N GLY A 161 21.82 -5.49 66.07
CA GLY A 161 21.32 -6.86 66.11
C GLY A 161 19.92 -6.99 66.77
N GLU A 162 18.93 -7.61 66.09
CA GLU A 162 17.69 -8.25 66.63
C GLU A 162 16.56 -7.40 67.31
N THR A 163 15.31 -7.85 67.59
CA THR A 163 14.34 -8.80 66.95
C THR A 163 12.87 -8.51 67.44
N ASN A 164 11.86 -9.06 66.73
CA ASN A 164 10.62 -9.69 67.24
C ASN A 164 9.33 -8.92 67.72
N HIS A 165 8.22 -9.19 66.98
CA HIS A 165 6.92 -9.75 67.46
C HIS A 165 5.81 -8.95 68.22
N LYS A 166 4.54 -9.29 67.83
CA LYS A 166 3.27 -9.43 68.61
C LYS A 166 2.26 -8.26 68.81
N ARG A 167 1.07 -8.46 68.21
CA ARG A 167 -0.30 -8.43 68.79
C ARG A 167 -0.82 -7.21 69.61
N ARG A 168 -1.71 -6.43 68.95
CA ARG A 168 -3.17 -6.34 69.24
C ARG A 168 -3.64 -6.06 70.70
N ARG A 169 -4.02 -4.80 71.03
CA ARG A 169 -5.32 -4.38 71.70
C ARG A 169 -5.30 -2.97 72.36
N LYS A 170 -6.47 -2.28 72.29
CA LYS A 170 -7.07 -1.37 73.32
C LYS A 170 -6.37 0.00 73.62
N ARG A 171 -7.03 1.09 74.07
CA ARG A 171 -8.45 1.56 74.09
C ARG A 171 -8.51 3.01 74.67
N VAL A 172 -9.72 3.61 74.71
CA VAL A 172 -10.26 4.52 75.78
C VAL A 172 -10.12 6.07 75.67
N SER A 173 -11.27 6.69 75.33
CA SER A 173 -11.86 7.94 75.91
C SER A 173 -11.30 9.31 75.45
N ARG A 174 -12.02 10.45 75.62
CA ARG A 174 -13.09 10.73 76.62
C ARG A 174 -14.04 11.92 76.27
N TRP A 175 -15.36 11.70 76.39
CA TRP A 175 -16.44 12.66 76.81
C TRP A 175 -16.70 13.98 76.03
N SER A 176 -17.87 14.66 76.09
CA SER A 176 -19.25 14.36 76.58
C SER A 176 -20.21 15.55 76.32
N ASP A 177 -21.56 15.51 76.26
CA ASP A 177 -22.58 14.45 76.07
C ASP A 177 -23.97 15.12 75.78
N ARG A 178 -24.78 14.53 74.87
CA ARG A 178 -26.25 14.25 75.00
C ARG A 178 -27.39 15.26 74.63
N PRO A 179 -28.66 14.74 74.46
CA PRO A 179 -29.75 15.36 73.67
C PRO A 179 -31.09 15.51 74.47
N PRO A 180 -32.29 15.56 73.83
CA PRO A 180 -33.05 14.31 73.60
C PRO A 180 -33.92 14.25 72.30
N SER A 181 -34.64 13.12 72.13
CA SER A 181 -35.53 12.72 71.01
C SER A 181 -37.03 13.15 71.28
N PRO A 182 -38.15 12.66 70.62
CA PRO A 182 -38.41 11.34 69.98
C PRO A 182 -39.39 11.27 68.75
N ASN A 183 -39.58 10.04 68.19
CA ASN A 183 -40.84 9.40 67.65
C ASN A 183 -41.82 10.16 66.70
N ARG A 184 -42.60 9.56 65.78
CA ARG A 184 -43.00 8.21 65.29
C ARG A 184 -43.27 8.38 63.75
N GLY A 185 -43.54 7.39 62.88
CA GLY A 185 -43.80 5.96 62.99
C GLY A 185 -45.07 5.54 62.21
N ASN A 186 -44.98 4.45 61.42
CA ASN A 186 -46.05 3.64 60.78
C ASN A 186 -46.88 4.15 59.56
N ASN A 187 -46.77 3.34 58.49
CA ASN A 187 -47.82 2.64 57.71
C ASN A 187 -48.78 3.33 56.71
N ASP A 188 -48.75 2.73 55.50
CA ASP A 188 -49.85 2.11 54.75
C ASP A 188 -50.99 2.92 54.09
N ASN A 189 -50.89 2.93 52.76
CA ASN A 189 -51.85 2.36 51.80
C ASN A 189 -53.17 3.07 51.42
N ASN A 190 -53.53 2.73 50.18
CA ASN A 190 -54.88 2.63 49.60
C ASN A 190 -55.62 3.90 49.16
N ASN A 191 -55.49 4.12 47.84
CA ASN A 191 -56.59 3.99 46.86
C ASN A 191 -57.59 5.13 46.65
N LYS A 192 -57.91 5.28 45.35
CA LYS A 192 -59.19 5.76 44.78
C LYS A 192 -59.55 7.24 45.00
N GLU A 193 -60.30 7.89 44.11
CA GLU A 193 -60.51 7.77 42.64
C GLU A 193 -61.34 9.00 42.22
N GLU A 194 -61.11 9.49 41.01
CA GLU A 194 -62.06 10.27 40.18
C GLU A 194 -62.60 11.66 40.63
N ASP A 195 -63.02 12.41 39.61
CA ASP A 195 -63.92 13.57 39.54
C ASP A 195 -63.71 14.86 40.39
N GLY A 196 -64.00 16.00 39.75
CA GLY A 196 -64.91 16.90 40.48
C GLY A 196 -65.19 18.34 40.05
N ASP A 197 -64.47 18.96 39.10
CA ASP A 197 -64.89 20.23 38.44
C ASP A 197 -65.00 21.53 39.32
N ARG A 198 -65.08 22.69 38.67
CA ARG A 198 -65.51 24.04 39.18
C ARG A 198 -64.70 24.81 40.24
N TRP A 199 -63.80 25.66 39.74
CA TRP A 199 -63.92 27.14 39.82
C TRP A 199 -64.67 27.78 41.02
N ARG A 200 -63.93 28.39 41.96
CA ARG A 200 -63.83 29.87 42.08
C ARG A 200 -62.85 30.39 43.16
N GLU A 201 -61.91 31.23 42.73
CA GLU A 201 -61.75 32.64 43.17
C GLU A 201 -61.57 32.97 44.67
N SER A 202 -60.32 33.27 45.09
CA SER A 202 -59.96 34.49 45.85
C SER A 202 -58.43 34.72 45.92
N ASP A 203 -58.01 35.90 45.45
CA ASP A 203 -56.97 36.82 45.96
C ASP A 203 -55.82 36.26 46.83
N ARG A 204 -54.51 36.54 46.58
CA ARG A 204 -53.88 37.87 46.38
C ARG A 204 -52.48 37.74 45.74
N PRO A 205 -51.94 38.80 45.10
CA PRO A 205 -50.57 38.81 44.60
C PRO A 205 -49.54 38.92 45.74
N VAL A 206 -48.40 38.23 45.59
CA VAL A 206 -47.19 38.43 46.38
C VAL A 206 -46.09 38.85 45.41
N ASP A 207 -45.54 40.05 45.58
CA ASP A 207 -44.45 40.57 44.74
C ASP A 207 -43.19 39.69 44.87
N ARG A 208 -42.97 38.83 43.88
CA ARG A 208 -41.67 38.22 43.66
C ARG A 208 -40.79 39.21 42.88
N PRO A 209 -39.55 39.48 43.30
CA PRO A 209 -38.63 40.28 42.50
C PRO A 209 -38.39 39.60 41.13
N PRO A 210 -38.20 40.37 40.04
CA PRO A 210 -37.89 39.78 38.73
C PRO A 210 -36.63 38.92 38.78
N PRO A 211 -36.57 37.79 38.04
CA PRO A 211 -35.40 36.95 37.99
C PRO A 211 -34.19 37.68 37.40
N ASP A 212 -32.99 37.31 37.85
CA ASP A 212 -31.73 37.91 37.41
C ASP A 212 -31.24 37.36 36.05
N GLU A 213 -31.77 36.20 35.61
CA GLU A 213 -31.39 35.48 34.38
C GLU A 213 -32.62 35.08 33.52
N PRO A 214 -32.48 34.99 32.18
CA PRO A 214 -33.56 34.59 31.29
C PRO A 214 -33.84 33.08 31.33
N VAL A 215 -35.11 32.70 31.52
CA VAL A 215 -35.54 31.29 31.59
C VAL A 215 -35.77 30.73 30.18
N VAL A 216 -35.18 29.57 29.88
CA VAL A 216 -35.35 28.89 28.59
C VAL A 216 -36.79 28.40 28.41
N GLY A 217 -37.37 28.73 27.26
CA GLY A 217 -38.77 28.46 26.91
C GLY A 217 -39.72 29.63 27.17
N ASP A 218 -39.34 30.62 27.99
CA ASP A 218 -40.18 31.78 28.29
C ASP A 218 -40.05 32.90 27.25
N ILE A 219 -41.13 33.68 27.18
CA ILE A 219 -41.33 34.77 26.22
C ILE A 219 -41.09 36.09 26.94
N TYR A 220 -40.16 36.88 26.42
CA TYR A 220 -39.80 38.19 26.95
C TYR A 220 -40.12 39.28 25.93
N ASN A 221 -40.50 40.45 26.42
CA ASN A 221 -40.46 41.67 25.61
C ASN A 221 -39.00 42.05 25.39
N GLY A 222 -38.66 42.53 24.20
CA GLY A 222 -37.31 42.98 23.88
C GLY A 222 -37.28 44.09 22.85
N LYS A 223 -36.13 44.75 22.76
CA LYS A 223 -35.88 45.87 21.84
C LYS A 223 -34.68 45.55 20.97
N ILE A 224 -34.83 45.71 19.65
CA ILE A 224 -33.74 45.42 18.69
C ILE A 224 -32.62 46.44 18.88
N SER A 225 -31.46 46.01 19.36
CA SER A 225 -30.30 46.88 19.64
C SER A 225 -29.39 47.03 18.42
N SER A 226 -29.23 45.98 17.62
CA SER A 226 -28.46 45.99 16.37
C SER A 226 -29.01 45.01 15.34
N ILE A 227 -28.73 45.27 14.06
CA ILE A 227 -29.10 44.42 12.92
C ILE A 227 -27.82 44.08 12.17
N MET A 228 -27.62 42.80 11.88
CA MET A 228 -26.50 42.28 11.09
C MET A 228 -27.03 41.44 9.92
N GLN A 229 -26.15 41.10 8.97
CA GLN A 229 -26.55 40.32 7.78
C GLN A 229 -27.09 38.92 8.14
N PHE A 230 -26.64 38.31 9.25
CA PHE A 230 -27.04 36.96 9.70
C PHE A 230 -28.14 36.94 10.77
N GLY A 231 -28.65 38.09 11.22
CA GLY A 231 -29.68 38.15 12.27
C GLY A 231 -29.77 39.52 12.95
N CYS A 232 -30.66 39.64 13.95
CA CYS A 232 -30.77 40.83 14.79
C CYS A 232 -30.50 40.52 16.26
N PHE A 233 -29.88 41.48 16.95
CA PHE A 233 -29.68 41.42 18.40
C PHE A 233 -30.86 42.10 19.09
N VAL A 234 -31.45 41.39 20.06
CA VAL A 234 -32.59 41.85 20.84
C VAL A 234 -32.17 41.92 22.31
N GLN A 235 -32.23 43.12 22.87
CA GLN A 235 -32.05 43.36 24.29
C GLN A 235 -33.34 43.05 25.03
N LEU A 236 -33.31 42.19 26.04
CA LEU A 236 -34.49 41.78 26.80
C LEU A 236 -34.89 42.86 27.83
N GLU A 237 -36.18 43.17 27.92
CA GLU A 237 -36.77 44.07 28.91
C GLU A 237 -37.44 43.25 30.03
N GLY A 238 -37.32 43.69 31.29
CA GLY A 238 -37.97 43.07 32.46
C GLY A 238 -37.08 42.21 33.36
N LEU A 239 -35.81 41.99 33.01
CA LEU A 239 -34.79 41.36 33.86
C LEU A 239 -33.97 42.43 34.61
N ARG A 240 -33.45 42.10 35.79
CA ARG A 240 -32.61 43.03 36.59
C ARG A 240 -31.27 43.38 35.93
N LYS A 241 -30.70 42.44 35.18
CA LYS A 241 -29.45 42.59 34.43
C LYS A 241 -29.75 42.81 32.95
N ARG A 242 -28.98 43.66 32.28
CA ARG A 242 -29.09 43.85 30.82
C ARG A 242 -28.60 42.58 30.12
N TRP A 243 -29.51 41.92 29.42
CA TRP A 243 -29.25 40.72 28.63
C TRP A 243 -29.56 41.00 27.15
N GLU A 244 -28.66 40.57 26.26
CA GLU A 244 -28.87 40.58 24.81
C GLU A 244 -28.82 39.16 24.25
N GLY A 245 -29.68 38.86 23.29
CA GLY A 245 -29.69 37.60 22.57
C GLY A 245 -29.80 37.80 21.06
N LEU A 246 -29.43 36.77 20.31
CA LEU A 246 -29.42 36.79 18.84
C LEU A 246 -30.64 36.04 18.29
N VAL A 247 -31.37 36.69 17.38
CA VAL A 247 -32.34 36.04 16.48
C VAL A 247 -31.69 35.83 15.12
N HIS A 248 -31.42 34.58 14.74
CA HIS A 248 -30.87 34.22 13.43
C HIS A 248 -31.92 34.39 12.31
N ILE A 249 -31.52 34.67 11.06
CA ILE A 249 -32.46 34.97 9.94
C ILE A 249 -33.63 33.95 9.86
N SER A 250 -33.32 32.67 10.03
CA SER A 250 -34.28 31.55 9.96
C SER A 250 -35.39 31.56 11.02
N GLU A 251 -35.22 32.36 12.08
CA GLU A 251 -36.09 32.47 13.25
C GLU A 251 -36.82 33.84 13.34
N LEU A 252 -36.70 34.70 12.31
CA LEU A 252 -37.41 35.99 12.24
C LEU A 252 -38.85 35.89 11.73
N ARG A 253 -39.18 34.92 10.86
CA ARG A 253 -40.53 34.78 10.27
C ARG A 253 -40.88 33.31 10.01
N LYS A 254 -42.17 32.98 10.11
CA LYS A 254 -42.70 31.62 9.88
C LYS A 254 -42.75 31.22 8.40
N GLU A 255 -42.99 32.16 7.50
CA GLU A 255 -43.26 31.94 6.07
C GLU A 255 -42.44 32.86 5.17
N GLY A 256 -41.99 32.32 4.03
CA GLY A 256 -41.09 32.98 3.07
C GLY A 256 -39.60 32.87 3.43
N ARG A 257 -38.72 32.94 2.41
CA ARG A 257 -37.27 33.09 2.61
C ARG A 257 -36.94 34.58 2.70
N ILE A 258 -36.37 35.00 3.83
CA ILE A 258 -35.85 36.36 4.01
C ILE A 258 -34.46 36.43 3.37
N ALA A 259 -34.23 37.40 2.49
CA ALA A 259 -32.92 37.68 1.90
C ALA A 259 -32.10 38.68 2.75
N ASN A 260 -32.72 39.77 3.20
CA ASN A 260 -32.12 40.75 4.10
C ASN A 260 -32.94 40.91 5.39
N VAL A 261 -32.24 40.98 6.53
CA VAL A 261 -32.89 41.16 7.86
C VAL A 261 -33.56 42.54 7.99
N ALA A 262 -33.03 43.55 7.31
CA ALA A 262 -33.54 44.93 7.35
C ALA A 262 -34.96 45.09 6.76
N ASP A 263 -35.40 44.16 5.91
CA ASP A 263 -36.74 44.17 5.29
C ASP A 263 -37.86 43.75 6.28
N VAL A 264 -37.47 43.25 7.47
CA VAL A 264 -38.38 42.63 8.45
C VAL A 264 -38.37 43.35 9.80
N VAL A 265 -37.26 43.98 10.19
CA VAL A 265 -37.09 44.63 11.49
C VAL A 265 -36.31 45.94 11.39
N THR A 266 -36.66 46.93 12.23
CA THR A 266 -35.96 48.21 12.35
C THR A 266 -35.25 48.37 13.70
N LYS A 267 -34.12 49.08 13.70
CA LYS A 267 -33.33 49.31 14.92
C LYS A 267 -34.14 50.11 15.95
N GLY A 268 -34.27 49.57 17.15
CA GLY A 268 -35.06 50.15 18.23
C GLY A 268 -36.54 49.76 18.26
N GLN A 269 -37.03 48.97 17.31
CA GLN A 269 -38.35 48.36 17.34
C GLN A 269 -38.49 47.42 18.54
N LYS A 270 -39.69 47.37 19.15
CA LYS A 270 -40.04 46.40 20.19
C LYS A 270 -40.64 45.13 19.57
N VAL A 271 -40.25 43.98 20.10
CA VAL A 271 -40.63 42.63 19.65
C VAL A 271 -40.81 41.70 20.84
N LYS A 272 -41.59 40.62 20.67
CA LYS A 272 -41.71 39.52 21.62
C LYS A 272 -40.84 38.36 21.17
N VAL A 273 -40.03 37.81 22.07
CA VAL A 273 -39.02 36.79 21.75
C VAL A 273 -39.03 35.65 22.75
N LYS A 274 -39.00 34.40 22.25
CA LYS A 274 -38.87 33.18 23.05
C LYS A 274 -37.41 32.80 23.19
N VAL A 275 -36.97 32.50 24.42
CA VAL A 275 -35.60 32.01 24.67
C VAL A 275 -35.52 30.53 24.29
N LEU A 276 -34.75 30.22 23.24
CA LEU A 276 -34.57 28.83 22.78
C LEU A 276 -33.45 28.10 23.53
N SER A 277 -32.37 28.81 23.84
CA SER A 277 -31.26 28.31 24.65
C SER A 277 -30.47 29.45 25.29
N PHE A 278 -29.78 29.13 26.38
CA PHE A 278 -28.98 30.06 27.15
C PHE A 278 -27.62 29.42 27.45
N THR A 279 -26.53 30.08 27.06
CA THR A 279 -25.17 29.57 27.22
C THR A 279 -24.25 30.67 27.77
N GLY A 280 -24.13 30.71 29.10
CA GLY A 280 -23.26 31.65 29.81
C GLY A 280 -23.69 33.11 29.64
N THR A 281 -23.06 33.82 28.71
CA THR A 281 -23.33 35.25 28.44
C THR A 281 -24.22 35.50 27.23
N LYS A 282 -24.61 34.48 26.47
CA LYS A 282 -25.34 34.62 25.20
C LYS A 282 -26.64 33.80 25.19
N ALA A 283 -27.74 34.44 24.80
CA ALA A 283 -29.05 33.80 24.59
C ALA A 283 -29.34 33.63 23.09
N SER A 284 -29.91 32.48 22.71
CA SER A 284 -30.48 32.24 21.38
C SER A 284 -31.99 32.48 21.43
N LEU A 285 -32.49 33.32 20.54
CA LEU A 285 -33.86 33.83 20.58
C LEU A 285 -34.61 33.51 19.28
N SER A 286 -35.94 33.33 19.36
CA SER A 286 -36.82 33.23 18.19
C SER A 286 -37.98 34.22 18.29
N MET A 287 -38.28 34.87 17.15
CA MET A 287 -39.51 35.63 16.94
C MET A 287 -40.59 34.79 16.27
N LYS A 288 -40.20 33.74 15.54
CA LYS A 288 -41.08 32.83 14.78
C LYS A 288 -41.99 31.96 15.64
N ASP A 289 -41.52 31.55 16.82
CA ASP A 289 -42.30 30.75 17.78
C ASP A 289 -43.30 31.59 18.62
N VAL A 290 -43.41 32.91 18.41
CA VAL A 290 -44.24 33.83 19.22
C VAL A 290 -45.09 34.74 18.33
N ASP A 291 -46.40 34.80 18.57
CA ASP A 291 -47.20 35.85 17.96
C ASP A 291 -46.86 37.21 18.57
N GLN A 292 -46.54 38.19 17.71
CA GLN A 292 -46.12 39.51 18.13
C GLN A 292 -47.29 40.33 18.70
N GLU A 293 -48.52 40.12 18.19
CA GLU A 293 -49.70 40.88 18.62
C GLU A 293 -50.26 40.35 19.94
N THR A 294 -50.71 39.09 20.01
CA THR A 294 -51.23 38.50 21.25
C THR A 294 -50.12 38.24 22.27
N GLY A 295 -48.97 37.72 21.84
CA GLY A 295 -47.92 37.21 22.73
C GLY A 295 -48.06 35.72 23.07
N GLU A 296 -48.99 35.00 22.43
CA GLU A 296 -49.16 33.58 22.64
C GLU A 296 -47.99 32.76 22.04
N ASP A 297 -47.67 31.65 22.71
CA ASP A 297 -46.64 30.71 22.28
C ASP A 297 -47.19 29.85 21.13
N MET A 298 -46.79 30.18 19.90
CA MET A 298 -47.26 29.50 18.68
C MET A 298 -46.68 28.09 18.51
N ASN A 299 -45.82 27.64 19.45
CA ASN A 299 -45.17 26.34 19.43
C ASN A 299 -44.92 25.82 20.88
N PRO A 300 -46.00 25.54 21.65
CA PRO A 300 -45.90 25.28 23.10
C PRO A 300 -45.23 23.95 23.42
N ASN A 301 -45.29 22.97 22.50
CA ASN A 301 -44.65 21.65 22.64
C ASN A 301 -43.11 21.71 22.73
N ARG A 302 -42.50 22.89 22.56
CA ARG A 302 -41.06 23.15 22.78
C ARG A 302 -40.69 23.39 24.25
N ARG A 303 -41.65 23.36 25.19
CA ARG A 303 -41.44 23.56 26.64
C ARG A 303 -41.26 22.23 27.40
N ARG A 304 -40.10 22.08 28.06
CA ARG A 304 -39.69 21.00 28.99
C ARG A 304 -39.64 19.56 28.44
N ASN A 305 -38.47 18.94 28.56
CA ASN A 305 -38.38 17.51 28.88
C ASN A 305 -37.20 17.21 29.84
N PRO A 306 -37.36 17.43 31.16
CA PRO A 306 -36.33 17.13 32.15
C PRO A 306 -36.41 15.67 32.62
N GLY A 307 -35.89 14.74 31.81
CA GLY A 307 -35.50 13.40 32.26
C GLY A 307 -36.58 12.31 32.31
N VAL A 308 -36.95 11.77 31.14
CA VAL A 308 -37.22 10.32 30.95
C VAL A 308 -36.65 9.92 29.58
N GLU A 309 -35.96 8.78 29.50
CA GLU A 309 -35.39 8.24 28.25
C GLU A 309 -36.30 7.17 27.63
N VAL A 310 -36.91 7.45 26.46
CA VAL A 310 -37.39 6.41 25.52
C VAL A 310 -37.24 6.90 24.06
N VAL A 311 -36.51 6.11 23.26
CA VAL A 311 -36.63 5.75 21.83
C VAL A 311 -37.89 6.30 21.10
N ASP A 312 -37.90 6.81 19.85
CA ASP A 312 -37.20 6.50 18.58
C ASP A 312 -36.26 7.63 18.08
N GLU A 313 -35.17 7.41 17.32
CA GLU A 313 -35.03 6.83 15.97
C GLU A 313 -35.66 7.68 14.82
N ASN A 314 -35.05 7.84 13.63
CA ASN A 314 -33.85 7.19 13.10
C ASN A 314 -33.03 8.08 12.12
N MET A 315 -31.72 8.29 12.41
CA MET A 315 -30.61 8.37 11.43
C MET A 315 -29.22 8.50 12.10
N ARG A 316 -29.00 7.79 13.22
CA ARG A 316 -27.66 7.61 13.83
C ARG A 316 -27.44 6.13 14.15
N ASN A 317 -26.20 5.68 13.99
CA ASN A 317 -25.85 4.26 14.00
C ASN A 317 -25.81 3.72 15.45
N PRO A 318 -26.48 2.59 15.77
CA PRO A 318 -26.62 2.10 17.15
C PRO A 318 -25.32 1.53 17.77
N ASP A 319 -24.30 1.19 16.96
CA ASP A 319 -23.08 0.50 17.45
C ASP A 319 -22.03 1.39 18.16
N ARG A 320 -22.42 2.58 18.64
CA ARG A 320 -21.51 3.43 19.44
C ARG A 320 -21.52 2.91 20.88
N PRO A 321 -20.39 2.43 21.44
CA PRO A 321 -20.37 1.94 22.81
C PRO A 321 -20.69 3.08 23.78
N ASN A 322 -21.70 2.86 24.64
CA ASN A 322 -22.07 3.81 25.69
C ASN A 322 -20.97 3.91 26.76
N GLU A 323 -20.92 5.07 27.39
CA GLU A 323 -20.03 5.35 28.51
C GLU A 323 -20.48 4.54 29.74
N VAL A 324 -19.53 3.89 30.41
CA VAL A 324 -19.79 3.18 31.67
C VAL A 324 -19.63 4.19 32.81
N SER A 325 -20.61 4.26 33.70
CA SER A 325 -20.59 5.19 34.85
C SER A 325 -19.29 5.05 35.64
N MET A 326 -18.72 6.18 36.03
CA MET A 326 -17.58 6.18 36.95
C MET A 326 -18.03 5.60 38.30
N LEU A 327 -17.17 4.75 38.87
CA LEU A 327 -17.18 4.46 40.30
C LEU A 327 -16.22 5.45 40.96
N GLU A 328 -16.65 6.03 42.08
CA GLU A 328 -15.90 7.05 42.80
C GLU A 328 -14.60 6.47 43.37
N MET A 329 -13.47 7.09 43.04
CA MET A 329 -12.23 6.99 43.81
C MET A 329 -11.94 8.36 44.42
N GLU A 330 -11.61 8.38 45.70
CA GLU A 330 -11.38 9.60 46.46
C GLU A 330 -10.04 10.25 46.06
N GLU A 331 -10.07 11.39 45.38
CA GLU A 331 -8.92 12.28 45.21
C GLU A 331 -9.11 13.58 46.00
N ASN A 332 -8.02 14.13 46.53
CA ASN A 332 -8.06 15.24 47.49
C ASN A 332 -8.35 16.59 46.80
N PRO A 333 -9.03 17.53 47.49
CA PRO A 333 -9.33 18.85 46.93
C PRO A 333 -8.10 19.78 46.95
N THR A 334 -7.45 19.96 45.80
CA THR A 334 -6.53 21.08 45.53
C THR A 334 -7.10 21.96 44.42
N GLU A 335 -7.37 23.23 44.72
CA GLU A 335 -8.02 24.16 43.79
C GLU A 335 -7.09 24.65 42.68
N HIS A 336 -7.09 23.96 41.53
CA HIS A 336 -6.46 24.50 40.32
C HIS A 336 -7.27 25.67 39.76
N LYS A 337 -6.88 26.91 40.12
CA LYS A 337 -7.33 28.14 39.45
C LYS A 337 -7.14 28.01 37.94
N ARG A 338 -8.18 28.30 37.16
CA ARG A 338 -8.06 28.40 35.70
C ARG A 338 -7.33 29.69 35.33
N LEU A 339 -6.10 29.57 34.87
CA LEU A 339 -5.35 30.67 34.25
C LEU A 339 -6.12 31.20 33.03
N THR A 340 -6.29 32.52 32.96
CA THR A 340 -6.84 33.21 31.80
C THR A 340 -5.77 33.31 30.72
N LYS A 341 -5.98 32.66 29.56
CA LYS A 341 -5.05 32.78 28.42
C LYS A 341 -5.02 34.23 27.92
N ILE A 342 -3.81 34.77 27.84
CA ILE A 342 -3.45 36.10 27.33
C ILE A 342 -3.08 35.97 25.85
N THR A 343 -3.25 37.02 25.04
CA THR A 343 -2.78 37.04 23.64
C THR A 343 -1.32 37.48 23.52
N ASP A 344 -0.64 37.10 22.44
CA ASP A 344 0.79 37.38 22.28
C ASP A 344 1.14 38.88 22.25
N LEU A 345 0.20 39.70 21.78
CA LEU A 345 0.33 41.16 21.78
C LEU A 345 0.30 41.72 23.21
N GLU A 346 -0.66 41.28 24.03
CA GLU A 346 -0.74 41.64 25.46
C GLU A 346 0.50 41.13 26.22
N LYS A 347 0.98 39.92 25.92
CA LYS A 347 2.21 39.36 26.52
C LYS A 347 3.46 40.16 26.14
N TRP A 348 3.51 40.70 24.92
CA TRP A 348 4.57 41.64 24.49
C TRP A 348 4.46 43.00 25.20
N GLU A 349 3.26 43.59 25.29
CA GLU A 349 3.04 44.88 25.97
C GLU A 349 3.39 44.81 27.47
N ILE A 350 2.97 43.75 28.16
CA ILE A 350 3.32 43.51 29.57
C ILE A 350 4.84 43.35 29.73
N ASN A 351 5.51 42.62 28.84
CA ASN A 351 6.98 42.51 28.86
C ASN A 351 7.69 43.86 28.64
N GLN A 352 7.16 44.75 27.78
CA GLN A 352 7.67 46.11 27.63
C GLN A 352 7.46 46.96 28.88
N MET A 353 6.30 46.85 29.55
CA MET A 353 6.04 47.57 30.80
C MET A 353 6.92 47.06 31.97
N ILE A 354 7.22 45.77 32.02
CA ILE A 354 8.20 45.20 32.97
C ILE A 354 9.62 45.70 32.64
N ALA A 355 10.02 45.70 31.37
CA ALA A 355 11.33 46.22 30.95
C ALA A 355 11.52 47.72 31.23
N ALA A 356 10.43 48.49 31.22
CA ALA A 356 10.39 49.90 31.60
C ALA A 356 10.29 50.13 33.13
N ASN A 357 10.25 49.08 33.96
CA ASN A 357 9.93 49.13 35.40
C ASN A 357 8.60 49.85 35.73
N VAL A 358 7.65 49.86 34.80
CA VAL A 358 6.30 50.43 34.99
C VAL A 358 5.37 49.45 35.71
N LEU A 359 5.60 48.15 35.53
CA LEU A 359 4.76 47.07 36.05
C LEU A 359 5.62 46.07 36.86
N PRO A 360 5.29 45.75 38.12
CA PRO A 360 6.08 44.84 38.95
C PRO A 360 5.90 43.39 38.49
N LYS A 361 6.94 42.56 38.67
CA LYS A 361 6.91 41.15 38.20
C LYS A 361 5.83 40.29 38.87
N GLU A 362 5.36 40.71 40.04
CA GLU A 362 4.25 40.11 40.79
C GLU A 362 2.88 40.26 40.07
N GLU A 363 2.71 41.25 39.19
CA GLU A 363 1.49 41.44 38.39
C GLU A 363 1.47 40.59 37.10
N PHE A 364 2.51 39.80 36.82
CA PHE A 364 2.56 38.92 35.66
C PHE A 364 1.67 37.68 35.90
N PRO A 365 0.64 37.38 35.08
CA PRO A 365 -0.34 36.33 35.44
C PRO A 365 0.15 34.87 35.39
N GLU A 366 1.44 34.64 35.11
CA GLU A 366 2.14 33.35 35.24
C GLU A 366 3.06 33.30 36.49
N PHE A 367 2.98 34.31 37.37
CA PHE A 367 3.69 34.39 38.66
C PHE A 367 2.90 33.69 39.77
N ASP A 368 3.58 32.89 40.57
CA ASP A 368 3.05 32.20 41.75
C ASP A 368 3.80 32.62 43.02
N GLU A 369 3.09 32.84 44.13
CA GLU A 369 3.68 33.34 45.38
C GLU A 369 4.56 32.30 46.09
N GLU A 370 4.35 30.99 45.85
CA GLU A 370 5.13 29.92 46.49
C GLU A 370 6.35 29.48 45.66
N THR A 371 6.30 29.62 44.33
CA THR A 371 7.37 29.15 43.41
C THR A 371 8.02 30.22 42.53
N GLY A 372 7.45 31.42 42.44
CA GLY A 372 7.95 32.53 41.62
C GLY A 372 7.51 32.47 40.16
N ILE A 373 8.39 32.84 39.23
CA ILE A 373 8.17 32.63 37.79
C ILE A 373 8.64 31.21 37.46
N LEU A 374 7.70 30.35 37.05
CA LEU A 374 8.03 29.04 36.49
C LEU A 374 8.99 29.19 35.29
N PRO A 375 10.18 28.57 35.33
CA PRO A 375 10.87 28.21 34.10
C PRO A 375 9.92 27.31 33.31
N LYS A 376 9.87 27.46 31.98
CA LYS A 376 9.12 26.51 31.15
C LYS A 376 9.60 25.09 31.46
N ILE A 377 8.67 24.21 31.80
CA ILE A 377 8.77 22.83 31.37
C ILE A 377 8.45 22.90 29.88
N ASP A 378 9.37 22.47 29.03
CA ASP A 378 9.30 22.74 27.60
C ASP A 378 8.02 22.18 26.97
N ASP A 379 7.40 22.99 26.10
CA ASP A 379 6.18 22.64 25.38
C ASP A 379 6.51 21.65 24.23
N ASP A 380 6.73 20.38 24.59
CA ASP A 380 7.03 19.19 23.77
C ASP A 380 6.03 18.91 22.59
N GLU A 381 5.06 19.81 22.36
CA GLU A 381 4.06 19.70 21.30
C GLU A 381 4.34 20.59 20.06
N ASP A 382 5.15 21.65 20.17
CA ASP A 382 5.45 22.59 19.08
C ASP A 382 6.97 22.93 18.97
N GLU A 383 7.86 21.94 19.09
CA GLU A 383 9.20 22.05 18.49
C GLU A 383 9.07 22.13 16.96
N ASP A 384 9.65 23.15 16.34
CA ASP A 384 9.64 23.31 14.89
C ASP A 384 10.66 22.36 14.23
N ILE A 385 10.25 21.10 14.02
CA ILE A 385 11.12 20.01 13.55
C ILE A 385 11.67 20.33 12.14
N GLU A 386 12.89 20.85 12.09
CA GLU A 386 13.69 20.96 10.87
C GLU A 386 14.17 19.55 10.46
N ILE A 387 13.59 19.01 9.40
CA ILE A 387 13.90 17.67 8.90
C ILE A 387 14.99 17.78 7.84
N ASP A 388 16.23 17.78 8.32
CA ASP A 388 17.41 17.61 7.46
C ASP A 388 17.42 16.22 6.83
N LEU A 389 17.75 16.17 5.54
CA LEU A 389 18.00 14.93 4.82
C LEU A 389 19.46 14.49 5.07
N VAL A 390 19.62 13.53 5.98
CA VAL A 390 20.93 12.93 6.30
C VAL A 390 21.34 11.95 5.19
N ASP A 391 21.96 12.48 4.14
CA ASP A 391 22.45 11.74 2.96
C ASP A 391 23.78 10.99 3.20
N ASP A 392 24.04 10.51 4.42
CA ASP A 392 25.28 9.82 4.79
C ASP A 392 25.37 8.41 4.16
N GLU A 393 26.35 8.19 3.27
CA GLU A 393 26.64 6.86 2.72
C GLU A 393 27.02 5.87 3.85
N PRO A 394 26.34 4.69 3.95
CA PRO A 394 26.64 3.70 4.99
C PRO A 394 28.12 3.29 4.95
N PRO A 395 28.83 3.18 6.10
CA PRO A 395 30.28 2.96 6.12
C PRO A 395 30.75 1.75 5.28
N PHE A 396 29.96 0.67 5.26
CA PHE A 396 30.23 -0.56 4.49
C PHE A 396 29.91 -0.47 2.98
N LEU A 397 29.28 0.61 2.49
CA LEU A 397 28.93 0.83 1.07
C LEU A 397 29.72 1.97 0.40
N ARG A 398 30.52 2.74 1.17
CA ARG A 398 31.20 3.96 0.70
C ARG A 398 31.83 3.81 -0.69
N GLY A 399 31.38 4.66 -1.62
CA GLY A 399 31.84 4.69 -3.02
C GLY A 399 31.19 3.67 -3.98
N GLN A 400 30.47 2.65 -3.49
CA GLN A 400 29.74 1.70 -4.36
C GLN A 400 28.44 2.32 -4.92
N THR A 401 27.75 3.13 -4.12
CA THR A 401 26.54 3.89 -4.49
C THR A 401 26.76 4.86 -5.67
N LYS A 402 27.96 5.43 -5.80
CA LYS A 402 28.30 6.30 -6.94
C LYS A 402 28.58 5.51 -8.22
N TRP A 403 28.89 4.22 -8.12
CA TRP A 403 28.99 3.31 -9.27
C TRP A 403 27.62 2.84 -9.75
N THR A 404 26.67 2.57 -8.85
CA THR A 404 25.33 2.07 -9.22
C THR A 404 24.51 3.10 -10.01
N LEU A 405 24.65 4.39 -9.72
CA LEU A 405 24.03 5.48 -10.50
C LEU A 405 24.37 5.41 -12.01
N ASN A 406 25.55 4.89 -12.37
CA ASN A 406 26.02 4.78 -13.75
C ASN A 406 25.64 3.46 -14.45
N MET A 407 25.05 2.49 -13.74
CA MET A 407 24.55 1.24 -14.35
C MET A 407 23.29 1.49 -15.19
N SER A 408 23.06 0.69 -16.23
CA SER A 408 21.77 0.66 -16.94
C SER A 408 20.83 -0.38 -16.29
N PRO A 409 19.53 -0.06 -16.08
CA PRO A 409 18.58 -1.00 -15.48
C PRO A 409 18.40 -2.26 -16.34
N VAL A 410 17.94 -3.35 -15.72
CA VAL A 410 17.76 -4.65 -16.38
C VAL A 410 16.81 -4.54 -17.58
N LYS A 411 17.28 -4.94 -18.76
CA LYS A 411 16.47 -4.98 -19.97
C LYS A 411 15.51 -6.17 -19.94
N ILE A 412 14.28 -5.91 -19.47
CA ILE A 412 13.19 -6.89 -19.41
C ILE A 412 12.65 -7.22 -20.81
N VAL A 413 12.80 -6.31 -21.77
CA VAL A 413 12.46 -6.52 -23.18
C VAL A 413 13.74 -6.54 -24.02
N LYS A 414 13.83 -7.50 -24.95
CA LYS A 414 14.98 -7.72 -25.83
C LYS A 414 15.21 -6.55 -26.78
N ASN A 415 14.15 -6.12 -27.45
CA ASN A 415 14.11 -4.98 -28.38
C ASN A 415 13.05 -3.96 -27.89
N PRO A 416 13.43 -2.83 -27.26
CA PRO A 416 12.46 -1.86 -26.77
C PRO A 416 11.67 -1.20 -27.91
N ASP A 417 12.28 -1.04 -29.08
CA ASP A 417 11.67 -0.42 -30.26
C ASP A 417 10.86 -1.42 -31.14
N GLY A 418 10.73 -2.68 -30.69
CA GLY A 418 10.06 -3.76 -31.41
C GLY A 418 8.54 -3.60 -31.56
N SER A 419 7.95 -4.30 -32.52
CA SER A 419 6.52 -4.23 -32.83
C SER A 419 5.62 -4.61 -31.64
N LEU A 420 6.01 -5.62 -30.87
CA LEU A 420 5.30 -6.03 -29.64
C LEU A 420 5.36 -4.93 -28.56
N SER A 421 6.50 -4.25 -28.44
CA SER A 421 6.72 -3.19 -27.45
C SER A 421 5.85 -1.97 -27.74
N GLN A 422 5.75 -1.59 -29.02
CA GLN A 422 4.89 -0.49 -29.47
C GLN A 422 3.39 -0.80 -29.22
N ALA A 423 2.94 -2.03 -29.52
CA ALA A 423 1.57 -2.45 -29.24
C ALA A 423 1.22 -2.45 -27.74
N ALA A 424 2.17 -2.83 -26.86
CA ALA A 424 1.99 -2.77 -25.41
C ALA A 424 1.81 -1.32 -24.89
N MET A 425 2.56 -0.37 -25.45
CA MET A 425 2.39 1.06 -25.13
C MET A 425 1.05 1.59 -25.67
N MET A 426 0.72 1.29 -26.93
CA MET A 426 -0.51 1.75 -27.57
C MET A 426 -1.77 1.25 -26.85
N GLN A 427 -1.83 -0.03 -26.48
CA GLN A 427 -2.98 -0.56 -25.72
C GLN A 427 -3.14 0.11 -24.35
N SER A 428 -2.04 0.54 -23.72
CA SER A 428 -2.11 1.27 -22.44
C SER A 428 -2.78 2.65 -22.60
N ALA A 429 -2.62 3.30 -23.75
CA ALA A 429 -3.35 4.52 -24.12
C ALA A 429 -4.81 4.22 -24.50
N LEU A 430 -5.06 3.22 -25.36
CA LEU A 430 -6.41 2.83 -25.78
C LEU A 430 -7.29 2.38 -24.59
N ALA A 431 -6.72 1.70 -23.60
CA ALA A 431 -7.43 1.31 -22.38
C ALA A 431 -7.81 2.52 -21.52
N LYS A 432 -6.96 3.56 -21.48
CA LYS A 432 -7.28 4.84 -20.82
C LYS A 432 -8.40 5.56 -21.57
N GLU A 433 -8.29 5.70 -22.89
CA GLU A 433 -9.31 6.32 -23.74
C GLU A 433 -10.67 5.62 -23.61
N ARG A 434 -10.70 4.28 -23.69
CA ARG A 434 -11.89 3.44 -23.44
C ARG A 434 -12.50 3.69 -22.05
N ARG A 435 -11.68 3.86 -21.01
CA ARG A 435 -12.14 4.17 -19.65
C ARG A 435 -12.74 5.57 -19.57
N GLU A 436 -12.09 6.57 -20.15
CA GLU A 436 -12.55 7.97 -20.18
C GLU A 436 -13.85 8.10 -20.99
N LEU A 437 -13.96 7.43 -22.14
CA LEU A 437 -15.18 7.39 -22.96
C LEU A 437 -16.33 6.68 -22.22
N LYS A 438 -16.08 5.58 -21.50
CA LYS A 438 -17.09 4.91 -20.65
C LYS A 438 -17.40 5.67 -19.35
N GLN A 439 -16.58 6.63 -18.94
CA GLN A 439 -16.91 7.59 -17.88
C GLN A 439 -17.76 8.74 -18.42
N ALA A 440 -17.40 9.30 -19.57
CA ALA A 440 -18.17 10.34 -20.27
C ALA A 440 -19.57 9.85 -20.66
N ALA A 441 -19.71 8.62 -21.17
CA ALA A 441 -20.99 8.01 -21.49
C ALA A 441 -21.88 7.90 -20.23
N ARG A 442 -21.34 7.40 -19.11
CA ARG A 442 -22.10 7.33 -17.84
C ARG A 442 -22.39 8.69 -17.22
N ALA A 443 -21.54 9.70 -17.43
CA ALA A 443 -21.83 11.07 -17.04
C ALA A 443 -23.02 11.62 -17.86
N ALA A 444 -23.00 11.44 -19.19
CA ALA A 444 -24.11 11.81 -20.06
C ALA A 444 -25.41 11.04 -19.75
N GLU A 445 -25.33 9.75 -19.39
CA GLU A 445 -26.49 8.99 -18.90
C GLU A 445 -27.05 9.57 -17.60
N MET A 446 -26.20 9.97 -16.65
CA MET A 446 -26.62 10.62 -15.40
C MET A 446 -27.22 12.02 -15.66
N ASP A 447 -26.64 12.81 -16.57
CA ASP A 447 -27.16 14.13 -16.94
C ASP A 447 -28.48 14.03 -17.74
N CYS A 448 -28.69 12.93 -18.46
CA CYS A 448 -29.96 12.59 -19.11
C CYS A 448 -31.06 12.13 -18.12
N ILE A 449 -30.74 11.81 -16.86
CA ILE A 449 -31.77 11.54 -15.84
C ILE A 449 -32.34 12.88 -15.36
N PRO A 450 -33.65 13.16 -15.52
CA PRO A 450 -34.23 14.42 -15.09
C PRO A 450 -34.08 14.63 -13.57
N THR A 451 -33.39 15.70 -13.19
CA THR A 451 -33.05 16.09 -11.80
C THR A 451 -34.25 16.58 -10.97
N GLY A 452 -35.46 16.08 -11.26
CA GLY A 452 -36.74 16.51 -10.70
C GLY A 452 -37.48 15.48 -9.84
N LEU A 453 -37.12 14.19 -9.86
CA LEU A 453 -37.88 13.09 -9.24
C LEU A 453 -38.05 13.14 -7.70
N ASN A 454 -37.39 14.08 -7.01
CA ASN A 454 -37.59 14.37 -5.58
C ASN A 454 -38.50 15.59 -5.30
N LYS A 455 -39.12 16.20 -6.32
CA LYS A 455 -40.21 17.17 -6.13
C LYS A 455 -41.55 16.48 -6.30
N ASN A 456 -42.32 16.40 -5.21
CA ASN A 456 -43.72 15.97 -5.25
C ASN A 456 -44.58 17.03 -5.97
N TRP A 457 -44.61 16.97 -7.31
CA TRP A 457 -45.65 17.63 -8.10
C TRP A 457 -46.74 16.59 -8.40
N ILE A 458 -47.93 16.77 -7.83
CA ILE A 458 -49.07 15.91 -8.11
C ILE A 458 -49.69 16.40 -9.41
N ASP A 459 -49.24 15.83 -10.53
CA ASP A 459 -49.94 15.93 -11.80
C ASP A 459 -51.28 15.17 -11.71
N PRO A 460 -52.43 15.80 -11.96
CA PRO A 460 -53.73 15.13 -11.90
C PRO A 460 -53.98 14.14 -13.05
N MET A 461 -53.16 14.11 -14.11
CA MET A 461 -53.38 13.21 -15.26
C MET A 461 -52.08 12.68 -15.91
N PRO A 462 -51.31 11.80 -15.23
CA PRO A 462 -50.16 11.13 -15.81
C PRO A 462 -50.59 9.94 -16.70
N ASP A 463 -50.09 9.91 -17.94
CA ASP A 463 -50.35 8.85 -18.92
C ASP A 463 -49.95 7.44 -18.45
N TYR A 464 -50.65 6.45 -19.01
CA TYR A 464 -50.62 5.06 -18.54
C TYR A 464 -49.23 4.40 -18.62
N GLU A 465 -48.45 4.72 -19.67
CA GLU A 465 -47.11 4.15 -19.90
C GLU A 465 -46.09 4.60 -18.83
N GLY A 466 -46.14 5.87 -18.41
CA GLY A 466 -45.23 6.41 -17.39
C GLY A 466 -45.35 5.71 -16.03
N ARG A 467 -46.54 5.18 -15.71
CA ARG A 467 -46.76 4.37 -14.50
C ARG A 467 -46.05 3.02 -14.56
N GLN A 468 -45.90 2.41 -15.74
CA GLN A 468 -45.35 1.07 -15.87
C GLN A 468 -43.83 1.06 -15.63
N ILE A 469 -43.13 2.10 -16.12
CA ILE A 469 -41.72 2.35 -15.83
C ILE A 469 -41.51 2.59 -14.32
N ALA A 470 -42.30 3.49 -13.72
CA ALA A 470 -42.18 3.83 -12.30
C ALA A 470 -42.56 2.69 -11.34
N ALA A 471 -43.55 1.87 -11.69
CA ALA A 471 -44.00 0.73 -10.87
C ALA A 471 -42.98 -0.42 -10.90
N ASN A 472 -42.41 -0.74 -12.06
CA ASN A 472 -41.35 -1.75 -12.19
C ASN A 472 -40.10 -1.39 -11.35
N MET A 473 -39.88 -0.10 -11.07
CA MET A 473 -38.76 0.39 -10.26
C MET A 473 -39.01 0.38 -8.74
N ARG A 474 -40.24 0.12 -8.27
CA ARG A 474 -40.61 0.10 -6.82
C ARG A 474 -41.31 -1.18 -6.35
N GLY A 475 -41.86 -1.99 -7.24
CA GLY A 475 -42.81 -3.04 -6.90
C GLY A 475 -42.25 -4.42 -6.54
N ILE A 476 -40.94 -4.66 -6.64
CA ILE A 476 -40.33 -5.99 -6.45
C ILE A 476 -39.25 -5.93 -5.36
N GLY A 477 -39.33 -6.87 -4.40
CA GLY A 477 -38.36 -6.99 -3.31
C GLY A 477 -36.94 -7.27 -3.80
N ALA A 478 -35.95 -6.96 -2.95
CA ALA A 478 -34.54 -6.82 -3.31
C ALA A 478 -33.85 -8.09 -3.89
N MET A 479 -34.07 -8.34 -5.17
CA MET A 479 -33.22 -9.18 -6.01
C MET A 479 -32.06 -8.33 -6.57
N PRO A 480 -30.84 -8.89 -6.75
CA PRO A 480 -29.66 -8.11 -7.12
C PRO A 480 -29.72 -7.65 -8.59
N ILE A 481 -30.27 -6.45 -8.80
CA ILE A 481 -30.16 -5.65 -10.02
C ILE A 481 -28.93 -4.74 -9.90
N ASP A 482 -28.28 -4.46 -11.03
CA ASP A 482 -26.97 -3.79 -11.21
C ASP A 482 -25.72 -4.68 -11.20
N LEU A 483 -25.87 -6.01 -11.38
CA LEU A 483 -24.83 -6.76 -12.11
C LEU A 483 -25.15 -6.66 -13.61
N PRO A 484 -24.18 -6.39 -14.50
CA PRO A 484 -24.35 -6.45 -15.95
C PRO A 484 -25.00 -7.77 -16.40
N GLU A 485 -25.78 -7.76 -17.50
CA GLU A 485 -26.49 -8.96 -18.00
C GLU A 485 -25.54 -10.15 -18.18
N TRP A 486 -24.35 -9.90 -18.77
CA TRP A 486 -23.32 -10.92 -18.96
C TRP A 486 -22.82 -11.51 -17.62
N LYS A 487 -22.64 -10.68 -16.57
CA LYS A 487 -22.29 -11.16 -15.23
C LYS A 487 -23.43 -11.96 -14.61
N ARG A 488 -24.68 -11.50 -14.72
CA ARG A 488 -25.85 -12.25 -14.21
C ARG A 488 -25.96 -13.64 -14.84
N TYR A 489 -25.75 -13.75 -16.15
CA TYR A 489 -25.69 -15.02 -16.88
C TYR A 489 -24.49 -15.89 -16.39
N ALA A 490 -23.30 -15.30 -16.30
CA ALA A 490 -22.09 -15.96 -15.79
C ALA A 490 -22.16 -16.37 -14.30
N LEU A 491 -23.10 -15.83 -13.50
CA LEU A 491 -23.36 -16.21 -12.11
C LEU A 491 -24.60 -17.10 -11.88
N GLY A 492 -25.51 -17.24 -12.85
CA GLY A 492 -26.84 -17.85 -12.68
C GLY A 492 -26.91 -19.38 -12.51
N GLY A 493 -26.04 -20.00 -11.72
CA GLY A 493 -26.00 -21.45 -11.47
C GLY A 493 -26.05 -21.82 -9.98
N ASN A 494 -26.95 -22.73 -9.60
CA ASN A 494 -27.02 -23.28 -8.24
C ASN A 494 -26.18 -24.56 -8.11
N GLN A 495 -25.63 -24.78 -6.90
CA GLN A 495 -24.76 -25.90 -6.49
C GLN A 495 -23.35 -25.93 -7.12
N VAL A 496 -22.33 -25.59 -6.31
CA VAL A 496 -20.91 -25.70 -6.69
C VAL A 496 -20.39 -27.09 -6.32
N SER A 497 -20.27 -27.99 -7.31
CA SER A 497 -19.58 -29.27 -7.12
C SER A 497 -18.11 -29.17 -7.49
N TYR A 498 -17.21 -29.43 -6.53
CA TYR A 498 -15.77 -29.42 -6.77
C TYR A 498 -15.32 -30.69 -7.49
N GLY A 499 -14.84 -30.53 -8.73
CA GLY A 499 -14.15 -31.57 -9.49
C GLY A 499 -15.05 -32.44 -10.36
N LYS A 500 -14.41 -33.16 -11.28
CA LYS A 500 -15.07 -33.99 -12.29
C LYS A 500 -15.74 -35.21 -11.64
N LYS A 501 -17.06 -35.35 -11.81
CA LYS A 501 -17.78 -36.59 -11.47
C LYS A 501 -17.31 -37.70 -12.43
N THR A 502 -16.42 -38.55 -11.95
CA THR A 502 -15.82 -39.66 -12.69
C THR A 502 -16.36 -40.99 -12.19
N GLU A 503 -16.77 -41.87 -13.11
CA GLU A 503 -17.26 -43.22 -12.78
C GLU A 503 -16.13 -44.23 -12.51
N LEU A 504 -14.90 -43.93 -12.96
CA LEU A 504 -13.70 -44.72 -12.72
C LEU A 504 -13.25 -44.67 -11.26
N SER A 505 -12.80 -45.80 -10.72
CA SER A 505 -12.26 -45.85 -9.36
C SER A 505 -10.95 -45.05 -9.21
N ILE A 506 -10.66 -44.59 -7.99
CA ILE A 506 -9.45 -43.79 -7.69
C ILE A 506 -8.17 -44.53 -8.10
N LEU A 507 -8.11 -45.86 -7.90
CA LEU A 507 -6.97 -46.68 -8.32
C LEU A 507 -6.82 -46.72 -9.85
N GLN A 508 -7.91 -46.97 -10.58
CA GLN A 508 -7.91 -46.94 -12.06
C GLN A 508 -7.49 -45.56 -12.60
N GLN A 509 -7.87 -44.48 -11.92
CA GLN A 509 -7.41 -43.13 -12.27
C GLN A 509 -5.89 -42.99 -12.06
N ARG A 510 -5.33 -43.44 -10.92
CA ARG A 510 -3.89 -43.41 -10.64
C ARG A 510 -3.08 -44.25 -11.64
N GLU A 511 -3.53 -45.48 -11.91
CA GLU A 511 -2.93 -46.39 -12.91
C GLU A 511 -2.97 -45.81 -14.33
N SER A 512 -3.99 -45.01 -14.65
CA SER A 512 -4.10 -44.36 -15.96
C SER A 512 -3.05 -43.27 -16.20
N LEU A 513 -2.36 -42.76 -15.18
CA LEU A 513 -1.43 -41.62 -15.32
C LEU A 513 -0.11 -42.04 -16.00
N PRO A 514 0.47 -41.19 -16.89
CA PRO A 514 1.73 -41.51 -17.58
C PRO A 514 2.88 -41.93 -16.65
N ILE A 515 2.98 -41.28 -15.49
CA ILE A 515 4.02 -41.56 -14.48
C ILE A 515 3.94 -42.97 -13.87
N PHE A 516 2.75 -43.61 -13.82
CA PHE A 516 2.59 -44.94 -13.23
C PHE A 516 3.44 -45.99 -13.94
N LYS A 517 3.54 -45.91 -15.28
CA LYS A 517 4.40 -46.77 -16.11
C LYS A 517 5.89 -46.66 -15.80
N LEU A 518 6.30 -45.60 -15.12
CA LEU A 518 7.69 -45.30 -14.78
C LEU A 518 7.93 -45.35 -13.26
N LYS A 519 6.96 -45.81 -12.46
CA LYS A 519 7.03 -45.83 -10.99
C LYS A 519 8.30 -46.49 -10.46
N GLU A 520 8.63 -47.68 -10.95
CA GLU A 520 9.82 -48.43 -10.49
C GLU A 520 11.12 -47.72 -10.88
N GLN A 521 11.22 -47.28 -12.14
CA GLN A 521 12.40 -46.56 -12.65
C GLN A 521 12.62 -45.23 -11.94
N LEU A 522 11.55 -44.50 -11.60
CA LEU A 522 11.61 -43.29 -10.79
C LEU A 522 12.08 -43.61 -9.36
N THR A 523 11.51 -44.63 -8.72
CA THR A 523 11.88 -45.02 -7.35
C THR A 523 13.36 -45.44 -7.28
N GLN A 524 13.86 -46.14 -8.29
CA GLN A 524 15.28 -46.48 -8.42
C GLN A 524 16.14 -45.23 -8.69
N ALA A 525 15.75 -44.37 -9.64
CA ALA A 525 16.48 -43.13 -9.93
C ALA A 525 16.57 -42.19 -8.71
N VAL A 526 15.52 -42.14 -7.87
CA VAL A 526 15.54 -41.43 -6.58
C VAL A 526 16.33 -42.21 -5.52
N HIS A 527 16.45 -43.54 -5.60
CA HIS A 527 17.31 -44.31 -4.69
C HIS A 527 18.80 -44.04 -4.95
N ASP A 528 19.21 -44.11 -6.21
CA ASP A 528 20.61 -44.06 -6.62
C ASP A 528 21.21 -42.64 -6.54
N ASN A 529 20.37 -41.60 -6.64
CA ASN A 529 20.81 -40.20 -6.69
C ASN A 529 20.37 -39.39 -5.45
N GLN A 530 21.17 -38.40 -5.07
CA GLN A 530 20.82 -37.45 -4.00
C GLN A 530 20.00 -36.25 -4.52
N ILE A 531 20.27 -35.82 -5.76
CA ILE A 531 19.49 -34.81 -6.49
C ILE A 531 18.96 -35.46 -7.77
N LEU A 532 17.67 -35.27 -8.08
CA LEU A 532 17.06 -35.70 -9.34
C LEU A 532 16.25 -34.56 -9.96
N ILE A 533 16.45 -34.30 -11.25
CA ILE A 533 15.68 -33.31 -12.00
C ILE A 533 14.59 -34.05 -12.77
N VAL A 534 13.33 -33.84 -12.41
CA VAL A 534 12.19 -34.50 -13.06
C VAL A 534 11.56 -33.53 -14.06
N VAL A 535 11.65 -33.86 -15.34
CA VAL A 535 11.00 -33.13 -16.44
C VAL A 535 9.74 -33.89 -16.83
N GLY A 536 8.60 -33.20 -16.89
CA GLY A 536 7.37 -33.82 -17.40
C GLY A 536 6.23 -32.83 -17.52
N GLU A 537 5.39 -33.06 -18.53
CA GLU A 537 4.28 -32.17 -18.86
C GLU A 537 3.28 -32.04 -17.70
N THR A 538 2.59 -30.89 -17.62
CA THR A 538 1.48 -30.70 -16.68
C THR A 538 0.40 -31.75 -16.92
N GLY A 539 -0.09 -32.41 -15.87
CA GLY A 539 -1.08 -33.50 -15.98
C GLY A 539 -0.48 -34.90 -16.13
N SER A 540 0.84 -35.05 -16.27
CA SER A 540 1.52 -36.37 -16.29
C SER A 540 1.48 -37.13 -14.94
N GLY A 541 1.10 -36.46 -13.85
CA GLY A 541 0.99 -37.03 -12.50
C GLY A 541 2.13 -36.66 -11.54
N LYS A 542 3.09 -35.80 -11.93
CA LYS A 542 4.27 -35.43 -11.10
C LYS A 542 3.92 -35.13 -9.64
N THR A 543 3.19 -34.05 -9.40
CA THR A 543 2.93 -33.52 -8.04
C THR A 543 2.09 -34.46 -7.17
N THR A 544 1.13 -35.17 -7.78
CA THR A 544 0.22 -36.05 -7.03
C THR A 544 0.84 -37.41 -6.73
N GLN A 545 1.58 -38.01 -7.67
CA GLN A 545 2.06 -39.38 -7.53
C GLN A 545 3.48 -39.51 -6.99
N ILE A 546 4.41 -38.58 -7.28
CA ILE A 546 5.82 -38.72 -6.85
C ILE A 546 5.91 -38.81 -5.33
N THR A 547 5.21 -37.92 -4.63
CA THR A 547 5.10 -37.89 -3.17
C THR A 547 4.51 -39.17 -2.59
N GLN A 548 3.44 -39.71 -3.21
CA GLN A 548 2.80 -40.97 -2.80
C GLN A 548 3.75 -42.17 -3.01
N TYR A 549 4.37 -42.31 -4.18
CA TYR A 549 5.29 -43.43 -4.46
C TYR A 549 6.52 -43.42 -3.55
N LEU A 550 7.01 -42.23 -3.15
CA LEU A 550 8.12 -42.10 -2.21
C LEU A 550 7.71 -42.35 -0.75
N ALA A 551 6.44 -42.11 -0.40
CA ALA A 551 5.87 -42.55 0.87
C ALA A 551 5.70 -44.08 0.91
N GLU A 552 5.15 -44.67 -0.15
CA GLU A 552 5.06 -46.12 -0.35
C GLU A 552 6.44 -46.80 -0.33
N ALA A 553 7.49 -46.13 -0.82
CA ALA A 553 8.89 -46.59 -0.77
C ALA A 553 9.59 -46.37 0.59
N GLY A 554 8.89 -45.89 1.62
CA GLY A 554 9.39 -45.87 3.00
C GLY A 554 10.33 -44.72 3.38
N TYR A 555 10.52 -43.69 2.53
CA TYR A 555 11.30 -42.48 2.87
C TYR A 555 10.74 -41.71 4.07
N THR A 556 9.49 -42.00 4.42
CA THR A 556 8.69 -41.45 5.52
C THR A 556 9.08 -41.97 6.90
N SER A 557 9.78 -43.12 6.96
CA SER A 557 10.28 -43.73 8.20
C SER A 557 11.34 -42.91 8.92
N ARG A 558 11.96 -41.93 8.25
CA ARG A 558 13.07 -41.10 8.76
C ARG A 558 12.72 -39.62 8.94
N GLY A 559 11.57 -39.17 8.45
CA GLY A 559 11.22 -37.76 8.37
C GLY A 559 10.09 -37.51 7.38
N LYS A 560 9.59 -36.27 7.32
CA LYS A 560 8.46 -35.89 6.47
C LYS A 560 8.89 -35.71 5.00
N ILE A 561 7.97 -35.92 4.07
CA ILE A 561 8.15 -35.56 2.65
C ILE A 561 7.54 -34.17 2.44
N GLY A 562 8.39 -33.19 2.11
CA GLY A 562 7.96 -31.82 1.82
C GLY A 562 7.80 -31.58 0.32
N CYS A 563 6.61 -31.18 -0.14
CA CYS A 563 6.39 -30.79 -1.54
C CYS A 563 6.02 -29.31 -1.62
N THR A 564 6.86 -28.50 -2.26
CA THR A 564 6.57 -27.06 -2.42
C THR A 564 5.87 -26.75 -3.73
N GLN A 565 4.89 -25.86 -3.67
CA GLN A 565 4.22 -25.22 -4.81
C GLN A 565 4.49 -23.70 -4.80
N PRO A 566 4.46 -23.02 -5.95
CA PRO A 566 4.47 -21.56 -5.97
C PRO A 566 3.14 -20.96 -5.50
N ARG A 567 2.00 -21.58 -5.85
CA ARG A 567 0.66 -20.99 -5.66
C ARG A 567 -0.12 -21.64 -4.51
N ARG A 568 -0.70 -20.81 -3.62
CA ARG A 568 -1.51 -21.24 -2.45
C ARG A 568 -2.64 -22.21 -2.83
N VAL A 569 -3.43 -21.87 -3.86
CA VAL A 569 -4.57 -22.68 -4.30
C VAL A 569 -4.13 -24.05 -4.81
N ALA A 570 -2.99 -24.14 -5.50
CA ALA A 570 -2.42 -25.41 -5.98
C ALA A 570 -1.95 -26.29 -4.81
N ALA A 571 -1.29 -25.71 -3.80
CA ALA A 571 -0.91 -26.44 -2.58
C ALA A 571 -2.14 -27.05 -1.88
N MET A 572 -3.23 -26.28 -1.73
CA MET A 572 -4.48 -26.75 -1.12
C MET A 572 -5.18 -27.83 -1.94
N SER A 573 -5.33 -27.62 -3.26
CA SER A 573 -6.07 -28.54 -4.13
C SER A 573 -5.34 -29.86 -4.33
N VAL A 574 -4.01 -29.82 -4.48
CA VAL A 574 -3.18 -31.04 -4.55
C VAL A 574 -3.18 -31.77 -3.21
N ALA A 575 -3.03 -31.08 -2.07
CA ALA A 575 -3.08 -31.73 -0.77
C ALA A 575 -4.43 -32.42 -0.51
N LYS A 576 -5.54 -31.73 -0.83
CA LYS A 576 -6.89 -32.32 -0.73
C LYS A 576 -7.01 -33.55 -1.65
N ARG A 577 -6.68 -33.42 -2.93
CA ARG A 577 -6.76 -34.53 -3.90
C ARG A 577 -5.87 -35.71 -3.51
N VAL A 578 -4.68 -35.47 -2.95
CA VAL A 578 -3.79 -36.54 -2.47
C VAL A 578 -4.28 -37.15 -1.16
N SER A 579 -4.95 -36.41 -0.27
CA SER A 579 -5.63 -37.03 0.88
C SER A 579 -6.77 -37.95 0.43
N GLU A 580 -7.53 -37.56 -0.60
CA GLU A 580 -8.57 -38.39 -1.24
C GLU A 580 -7.98 -39.62 -1.96
N GLU A 581 -6.82 -39.49 -2.63
CA GLU A 581 -6.13 -40.60 -3.30
C GLU A 581 -5.41 -41.58 -2.37
N TYR A 582 -5.00 -41.12 -1.18
CA TYR A 582 -4.33 -41.90 -0.15
C TYR A 582 -5.33 -42.51 0.86
N GLY A 583 -6.57 -42.01 0.90
CA GLY A 583 -7.64 -42.51 1.78
C GLY A 583 -7.66 -41.92 3.20
N CYS A 584 -6.89 -40.86 3.46
CA CYS A 584 -6.79 -40.21 4.77
C CYS A 584 -7.61 -38.91 4.84
N ARG A 585 -7.89 -38.39 6.05
CA ARG A 585 -8.46 -37.04 6.20
C ARG A 585 -7.36 -35.99 6.08
N LEU A 586 -7.64 -34.93 5.32
CA LEU A 586 -6.76 -33.77 5.18
C LEU A 586 -6.40 -33.18 6.56
N GLY A 587 -5.10 -33.11 6.85
CA GLY A 587 -4.55 -32.71 8.15
C GLY A 587 -4.04 -33.87 9.02
N GLN A 588 -4.38 -35.12 8.70
CA GLN A 588 -3.71 -36.31 9.25
C GLN A 588 -2.43 -36.58 8.43
N GLU A 589 -2.25 -37.80 7.88
CA GLU A 589 -1.06 -38.24 7.13
C GLU A 589 -0.70 -37.31 5.96
N VAL A 590 -1.69 -36.79 5.24
CA VAL A 590 -1.53 -35.77 4.20
C VAL A 590 -2.04 -34.44 4.73
N GLY A 591 -1.17 -33.42 4.77
CA GLY A 591 -1.49 -32.08 5.26
C GLY A 591 -0.89 -30.99 4.37
N TYR A 592 -1.23 -29.74 4.67
CA TYR A 592 -0.66 -28.59 3.97
C TYR A 592 -0.43 -27.36 4.86
N THR A 593 0.58 -26.57 4.51
CA THR A 593 0.97 -25.36 5.25
C THR A 593 1.21 -24.22 4.27
N ILE A 594 0.31 -23.24 4.28
CA ILE A 594 0.42 -22.03 3.46
C ILE A 594 0.40 -20.79 4.35
N ARG A 595 0.70 -19.63 3.75
CA ARG A 595 0.59 -18.35 4.47
C ARG A 595 -0.85 -18.17 4.97
N PHE A 596 -0.99 -17.91 6.28
CA PHE A 596 -2.23 -17.73 7.06
C PHE A 596 -3.09 -18.98 7.31
N GLU A 597 -2.69 -20.18 6.88
CA GLU A 597 -3.51 -21.39 7.02
C GLU A 597 -2.61 -22.63 7.07
N ASP A 598 -2.68 -23.38 8.19
CA ASP A 598 -1.88 -24.57 8.42
C ASP A 598 -2.82 -25.72 8.84
N CYS A 599 -2.85 -26.76 8.02
CA CYS A 599 -3.63 -27.98 8.20
C CYS A 599 -2.65 -29.15 8.21
N THR A 600 -1.84 -29.20 9.27
CA THR A 600 -0.89 -30.28 9.55
C THR A 600 -0.98 -30.71 11.02
N SER A 601 -0.49 -31.91 11.29
CA SER A 601 -0.44 -32.51 12.62
C SER A 601 0.91 -33.20 12.87
N THR A 602 1.08 -33.76 14.07
CA THR A 602 2.19 -34.67 14.37
C THR A 602 2.18 -35.88 13.41
N GLU A 603 0.99 -36.42 13.11
CA GLU A 603 0.74 -37.53 12.18
C GLU A 603 1.04 -37.20 10.70
N THR A 604 1.19 -35.92 10.31
CA THR A 604 1.42 -35.56 8.90
C THR A 604 2.76 -36.08 8.38
N VAL A 605 2.70 -36.96 7.39
CA VAL A 605 3.82 -37.60 6.71
C VAL A 605 4.17 -36.89 5.40
N ILE A 606 3.16 -36.54 4.61
CA ILE A 606 3.29 -35.78 3.35
C ILE A 606 2.77 -34.37 3.58
N LYS A 607 3.63 -33.37 3.41
CA LYS A 607 3.33 -31.96 3.69
C LYS A 607 3.49 -31.10 2.43
N TYR A 608 2.37 -30.62 1.89
CA TYR A 608 2.35 -29.65 0.80
C TYR A 608 2.48 -28.23 1.34
N MET A 609 3.29 -27.37 0.72
CA MET A 609 3.45 -25.99 1.21
C MET A 609 3.79 -25.00 0.10
N THR A 610 3.63 -23.71 0.37
CA THR A 610 4.19 -22.68 -0.54
C THR A 610 5.69 -22.51 -0.33
N HIS A 611 6.48 -22.21 -1.37
CA HIS A 611 7.95 -21.98 -1.26
C HIS A 611 8.33 -21.05 -0.09
N GLY A 612 7.64 -19.91 0.07
CA GLY A 612 7.85 -18.94 1.16
C GLY A 612 7.37 -19.38 2.57
N MET A 613 6.87 -20.60 2.72
CA MET A 613 6.73 -21.28 4.02
C MET A 613 7.94 -22.19 4.27
N LEU A 614 8.39 -22.97 3.27
CA LEU A 614 9.62 -23.76 3.39
C LEU A 614 10.83 -22.86 3.74
N GLN A 615 10.98 -21.71 3.08
CA GLN A 615 12.04 -20.74 3.39
C GLN A 615 11.98 -20.24 4.84
N ARG A 616 10.80 -20.16 5.46
CA ARG A 616 10.66 -19.80 6.89
C ARG A 616 10.98 -20.96 7.81
N GLU A 617 10.76 -22.19 7.38
CA GLU A 617 11.23 -23.35 8.11
C GLU A 617 12.76 -23.42 8.04
N CYS A 618 13.40 -23.07 6.92
CA CYS A 618 14.86 -22.88 6.82
C CYS A 618 15.41 -21.75 7.72
N LEU A 619 14.61 -20.77 8.13
CA LEU A 619 15.02 -19.75 9.12
C LEU A 619 15.08 -20.30 10.56
N VAL A 620 14.34 -21.38 10.85
CA VAL A 620 14.22 -22.00 12.18
C VAL A 620 15.09 -23.25 12.30
N ASP A 621 15.20 -24.01 11.21
CA ASP A 621 15.99 -25.25 11.08
C ASP A 621 16.79 -25.22 9.76
N PRO A 622 18.00 -24.61 9.75
CA PRO A 622 18.81 -24.47 8.53
C PRO A 622 19.31 -25.79 7.91
N ASP A 623 19.36 -26.87 8.69
CA ASP A 623 19.77 -28.20 8.24
C ASP A 623 18.55 -29.10 7.89
N MET A 624 17.33 -28.54 8.00
CA MET A 624 16.04 -29.12 7.60
C MET A 624 15.79 -30.53 8.17
N SER A 625 16.18 -30.74 9.42
CA SER A 625 16.16 -32.03 10.14
C SER A 625 14.84 -32.79 10.05
N GLN A 626 13.71 -32.07 10.02
CA GLN A 626 12.36 -32.65 9.98
C GLN A 626 12.03 -33.39 8.67
N TYR A 627 12.78 -33.12 7.60
CA TYR A 627 12.53 -33.67 6.27
C TYR A 627 13.56 -34.73 5.88
N SER A 628 13.10 -35.78 5.20
CA SER A 628 13.95 -36.79 4.55
C SER A 628 14.11 -36.49 3.04
N LEU A 629 13.05 -35.97 2.41
CA LEU A 629 13.01 -35.64 1.00
C LEU A 629 12.21 -34.35 0.77
N ILE A 630 12.74 -33.47 -0.08
CA ILE A 630 12.05 -32.26 -0.53
C ILE A 630 11.86 -32.30 -2.05
N MET A 631 10.64 -32.01 -2.49
CA MET A 631 10.26 -31.83 -3.89
C MET A 631 9.98 -30.35 -4.15
N LEU A 632 10.84 -29.70 -4.95
CA LEU A 632 10.63 -28.36 -5.48
C LEU A 632 9.90 -28.46 -6.81
N ASP A 633 8.57 -28.36 -6.81
CA ASP A 633 7.75 -28.48 -8.01
C ASP A 633 7.46 -27.13 -8.68
N GLU A 634 7.09 -27.19 -9.97
CA GLU A 634 6.90 -26.03 -10.86
C GLU A 634 8.09 -25.05 -10.85
N ALA A 635 9.32 -25.59 -10.72
CA ALA A 635 10.60 -24.88 -10.60
C ALA A 635 10.87 -23.82 -11.70
N HIS A 636 10.14 -23.89 -12.81
CA HIS A 636 10.23 -22.98 -13.94
C HIS A 636 9.46 -21.66 -13.76
N GLU A 637 8.60 -21.51 -12.73
CA GLU A 637 8.02 -20.19 -12.40
C GLU A 637 9.09 -19.20 -11.88
N ARG A 638 10.27 -19.68 -11.46
CA ARG A 638 11.46 -18.88 -11.05
C ARG A 638 11.13 -17.71 -10.12
N THR A 639 10.36 -18.02 -9.06
CA THR A 639 9.99 -17.06 -8.01
C THR A 639 11.18 -16.74 -7.11
N ILE A 640 11.19 -15.58 -6.45
CA ILE A 640 12.29 -15.18 -5.53
C ILE A 640 12.52 -16.26 -4.47
N HIS A 641 11.45 -16.81 -3.91
CA HIS A 641 11.49 -17.87 -2.91
C HIS A 641 12.07 -19.18 -3.47
N THR A 642 11.81 -19.51 -4.74
CA THR A 642 12.33 -20.70 -5.40
C THR A 642 13.85 -20.59 -5.60
N ASP A 643 14.33 -19.45 -6.09
CA ASP A 643 15.75 -19.23 -6.38
C ASP A 643 16.60 -19.14 -5.10
N VAL A 644 16.06 -18.54 -4.04
CA VAL A 644 16.68 -18.57 -2.70
C VAL A 644 16.72 -19.99 -2.15
N LEU A 645 15.63 -20.77 -2.28
CA LEU A 645 15.60 -22.17 -1.84
C LEU A 645 16.61 -23.05 -2.59
N PHE A 646 16.88 -22.79 -3.88
CA PHE A 646 17.92 -23.50 -4.62
C PHE A 646 19.31 -23.33 -3.96
N GLY A 647 19.75 -22.10 -3.72
CA GLY A 647 21.06 -21.82 -3.11
C GLY A 647 21.18 -22.28 -1.65
N LEU A 648 20.07 -22.27 -0.90
CA LEU A 648 20.03 -22.82 0.46
C LEU A 648 20.12 -24.34 0.45
N LEU A 649 19.22 -25.02 -0.29
CA LEU A 649 19.16 -26.48 -0.31
C LEU A 649 20.41 -27.08 -0.94
N LYS A 650 21.02 -26.45 -1.96
CA LYS A 650 22.32 -26.85 -2.52
C LYS A 650 23.42 -26.92 -1.45
N LYS A 651 23.45 -25.95 -0.52
CA LYS A 651 24.37 -25.94 0.64
C LYS A 651 23.99 -26.97 1.71
N THR A 652 22.70 -27.15 2.00
CA THR A 652 22.22 -28.16 2.97
C THR A 652 22.49 -29.59 2.49
N ILE A 653 22.33 -29.87 1.20
CA ILE A 653 22.59 -31.17 0.54
C ILE A 653 24.08 -31.56 0.60
N GLN A 654 24.99 -30.59 0.42
CA GLN A 654 26.43 -30.81 0.59
C GLN A 654 26.81 -31.22 2.02
N LYS A 655 26.17 -30.62 3.03
CA LYS A 655 26.33 -31.03 4.44
C LYS A 655 25.68 -32.38 4.73
N ARG A 656 24.44 -32.58 4.27
CA ARG A 656 23.50 -33.61 4.75
C ARG A 656 23.21 -34.65 3.67
N LYS A 657 24.05 -35.70 3.62
CA LYS A 657 24.02 -36.75 2.58
C LYS A 657 22.84 -37.73 2.67
N ASP A 658 22.12 -37.78 3.79
CA ASP A 658 20.90 -38.58 3.94
C ASP A 658 19.64 -37.90 3.36
N MET A 659 19.69 -36.59 3.13
CA MET A 659 18.60 -35.79 2.59
C MET A 659 18.61 -35.79 1.06
N LYS A 660 17.43 -35.94 0.44
CA LYS A 660 17.25 -35.95 -1.02
C LYS A 660 16.43 -34.79 -1.55
N LEU A 661 16.75 -34.35 -2.77
CA LEU A 661 16.10 -33.26 -3.47
C LEU A 661 15.56 -33.72 -4.83
N ILE A 662 14.29 -33.44 -5.09
CA ILE A 662 13.69 -33.57 -6.42
C ILE A 662 13.34 -32.17 -6.92
N VAL A 663 13.88 -31.78 -8.08
CA VAL A 663 13.53 -30.51 -8.76
C VAL A 663 12.64 -30.85 -9.94
N SER A 664 11.37 -30.46 -9.88
CA SER A 664 10.35 -30.84 -10.84
C SER A 664 9.93 -29.66 -11.72
N SER A 665 9.96 -29.87 -13.04
CA SER A 665 9.69 -28.85 -14.05
C SER A 665 8.80 -29.37 -15.18
N ALA A 666 8.11 -28.44 -15.85
CA ALA A 666 7.33 -28.68 -17.07
C ALA A 666 7.99 -28.07 -18.33
N THR A 667 9.20 -27.51 -18.21
CA THR A 667 9.91 -26.83 -19.31
C THR A 667 11.22 -27.52 -19.69
N LEU A 668 11.71 -27.24 -20.90
CA LEU A 668 12.92 -27.84 -21.48
C LEU A 668 14.25 -27.27 -20.93
N ASP A 669 14.22 -26.29 -20.03
CA ASP A 669 15.44 -25.62 -19.50
C ASP A 669 16.19 -26.47 -18.45
N ALA A 670 15.91 -27.78 -18.42
CA ALA A 670 16.47 -28.76 -17.49
C ALA A 670 18.01 -28.83 -17.51
N VAL A 671 18.64 -28.42 -18.61
CA VAL A 671 20.10 -28.35 -18.74
C VAL A 671 20.70 -27.34 -17.76
N LYS A 672 20.11 -26.15 -17.60
CA LYS A 672 20.58 -25.17 -16.60
C LYS A 672 20.42 -25.68 -15.17
N PHE A 673 19.27 -26.31 -14.89
CA PHE A 673 19.04 -26.95 -13.58
C PHE A 673 20.10 -28.03 -13.31
N SER A 674 20.45 -28.85 -14.31
CA SER A 674 21.47 -29.90 -14.18
C SER A 674 22.84 -29.32 -13.90
N GLN A 675 23.30 -28.37 -14.73
CA GLN A 675 24.57 -27.66 -14.55
C GLN A 675 24.68 -26.99 -13.18
N TYR A 676 23.61 -26.32 -12.72
CA TYR A 676 23.57 -25.67 -11.41
C TYR A 676 23.61 -26.69 -10.24
N PHE A 677 22.99 -27.86 -10.38
CA PHE A 677 22.96 -28.91 -9.36
C PHE A 677 24.02 -30.01 -9.60
N PHE A 678 25.27 -29.62 -9.91
CA PHE A 678 26.41 -30.53 -10.03
C PHE A 678 26.24 -31.63 -11.11
N GLU A 679 25.69 -31.26 -12.28
CA GLU A 679 25.37 -32.15 -13.39
C GLU A 679 24.34 -33.24 -13.03
N ALA A 680 23.41 -32.92 -12.11
CA ALA A 680 22.37 -33.84 -11.66
C ALA A 680 21.55 -34.46 -12.82
N PRO A 681 21.23 -35.76 -12.74
CA PRO A 681 20.55 -36.48 -13.82
C PRO A 681 19.12 -35.98 -14.07
N ILE A 682 18.74 -36.00 -15.35
CA ILE A 682 17.44 -35.54 -15.84
C ILE A 682 16.55 -36.76 -16.15
N PHE A 683 15.50 -36.93 -15.37
CA PHE A 683 14.47 -37.96 -15.55
C PHE A 683 13.27 -37.39 -16.32
N THR A 684 13.09 -37.79 -17.57
CA THR A 684 12.02 -37.28 -18.45
C THR A 684 10.82 -38.22 -18.46
N ILE A 685 9.68 -37.74 -17.97
CA ILE A 685 8.39 -38.42 -18.05
C ILE A 685 7.73 -38.04 -19.39
N PRO A 686 7.51 -38.98 -20.32
CA PRO A 686 6.77 -38.71 -21.54
C PRO A 686 5.32 -38.38 -21.17
N GLY A 687 4.84 -37.25 -21.68
CA GLY A 687 3.50 -36.76 -21.34
C GLY A 687 2.41 -37.31 -22.25
N ARG A 688 1.36 -36.50 -22.42
CA ARG A 688 0.13 -36.87 -23.12
C ARG A 688 -0.39 -35.74 -24.02
N THR A 689 0.43 -34.75 -24.35
CA THR A 689 0.02 -33.75 -25.34
C THR A 689 -0.29 -34.39 -26.68
N PHE A 690 -1.51 -34.20 -27.15
CA PHE A 690 -1.85 -34.30 -28.55
C PHE A 690 -1.18 -33.15 -29.32
N PRO A 691 -0.94 -33.29 -30.63
CA PRO A 691 -0.37 -32.21 -31.43
C PRO A 691 -1.27 -30.97 -31.42
N VAL A 692 -0.62 -29.79 -31.36
CA VAL A 692 -1.28 -28.48 -31.46
C VAL A 692 -0.76 -27.77 -32.69
N GLU A 693 -1.65 -27.41 -33.59
CA GLU A 693 -1.33 -26.55 -34.74
C GLU A 693 -1.11 -25.11 -34.26
N ILE A 694 -0.03 -24.47 -34.72
CA ILE A 694 0.32 -23.11 -34.32
C ILE A 694 0.18 -22.18 -35.52
N LEU A 695 -0.73 -21.22 -35.40
CA LEU A 695 -1.06 -20.22 -36.40
C LEU A 695 -0.55 -18.86 -35.90
N TYR A 696 0.04 -18.06 -36.79
CA TYR A 696 0.55 -16.71 -36.52
C TYR A 696 -0.16 -15.69 -37.42
N THR A 697 -0.33 -14.45 -36.96
CA THR A 697 -0.72 -13.36 -37.86
C THR A 697 0.39 -13.05 -38.87
N LYS A 698 0.01 -12.55 -40.05
CA LYS A 698 0.97 -12.12 -41.09
C LYS A 698 1.61 -10.78 -40.74
N GLU A 699 0.84 -9.90 -40.10
CA GLU A 699 1.19 -8.54 -39.74
C GLU A 699 0.95 -8.36 -38.21
N PRO A 700 1.61 -7.38 -37.56
CA PRO A 700 1.44 -7.12 -36.13
C PRO A 700 0.12 -6.35 -35.87
N GLU A 701 -0.77 -6.92 -35.07
CA GLU A 701 -2.03 -6.28 -34.68
C GLU A 701 -1.78 -5.19 -33.62
N THR A 702 -2.28 -3.97 -33.86
CA THR A 702 -2.10 -2.83 -32.94
C THR A 702 -3.05 -2.92 -31.74
N ASP A 703 -4.31 -3.34 -31.95
CA ASP A 703 -5.26 -3.68 -30.90
C ASP A 703 -5.48 -5.19 -30.80
N TYR A 704 -4.61 -5.84 -30.03
CA TYR A 704 -4.70 -7.27 -29.75
C TYR A 704 -5.98 -7.68 -28.98
N LEU A 705 -6.69 -6.74 -28.34
CA LEU A 705 -7.92 -7.04 -27.60
C LEU A 705 -9.06 -7.32 -28.61
N ASP A 706 -9.25 -6.42 -29.57
CA ASP A 706 -10.30 -6.59 -30.58
C ASP A 706 -9.97 -7.72 -31.57
N ALA A 707 -8.72 -7.81 -32.04
CA ALA A 707 -8.26 -8.92 -32.86
C ALA A 707 -8.47 -10.29 -32.17
N GLY A 708 -8.28 -10.34 -30.83
CA GLY A 708 -8.57 -11.53 -30.03
C GLY A 708 -10.05 -11.87 -29.98
N LEU A 709 -10.92 -10.89 -29.78
CA LEU A 709 -12.39 -11.10 -29.79
C LEU A 709 -12.91 -11.51 -31.17
N ILE A 710 -12.40 -10.92 -32.25
CA ILE A 710 -12.73 -11.31 -33.63
C ILE A 710 -12.28 -12.76 -33.89
N THR A 711 -11.08 -13.13 -33.45
CA THR A 711 -10.57 -14.51 -33.56
C THR A 711 -11.44 -15.50 -32.80
N VAL A 712 -11.92 -15.17 -31.59
CA VAL A 712 -12.88 -16.00 -30.83
C VAL A 712 -14.18 -16.21 -31.58
N MET A 713 -14.74 -15.14 -32.18
CA MET A 713 -15.99 -15.24 -32.95
C MET A 713 -15.80 -16.10 -34.21
N GLN A 714 -14.68 -15.94 -34.92
CA GLN A 714 -14.36 -16.78 -36.07
C GLN A 714 -14.24 -18.25 -35.67
N ILE A 715 -13.49 -18.57 -34.61
CA ILE A 715 -13.39 -19.94 -34.07
C ILE A 715 -14.78 -20.49 -33.70
N HIS A 716 -15.63 -19.68 -33.05
CA HIS A 716 -16.94 -20.13 -32.65
C HIS A 716 -17.83 -20.54 -33.85
N LEU A 717 -17.79 -19.75 -34.92
CA LEU A 717 -18.61 -19.93 -36.13
C LEU A 717 -18.05 -20.94 -37.14
N THR A 718 -16.72 -21.07 -37.28
CA THR A 718 -16.12 -21.88 -38.37
C THR A 718 -15.40 -23.15 -37.92
N GLU A 719 -14.98 -23.25 -36.67
CA GLU A 719 -14.21 -24.42 -36.19
C GLU A 719 -15.10 -25.45 -35.47
N PRO A 720 -14.74 -26.75 -35.47
CA PRO A 720 -15.46 -27.81 -34.74
C PRO A 720 -15.70 -27.54 -33.24
N PRO A 721 -16.57 -28.32 -32.57
CA PRO A 721 -16.84 -28.18 -31.14
C PRO A 721 -15.59 -28.36 -30.28
N GLY A 722 -15.42 -27.45 -29.32
CA GLY A 722 -14.32 -27.44 -28.35
C GLY A 722 -14.17 -26.06 -27.73
N ASP A 723 -13.78 -26.00 -26.45
CA ASP A 723 -13.74 -24.75 -25.69
C ASP A 723 -12.53 -23.88 -26.08
N VAL A 724 -12.69 -22.57 -25.89
CA VAL A 724 -11.67 -21.56 -26.23
C VAL A 724 -11.07 -20.97 -24.96
N LEU A 725 -9.75 -20.89 -24.89
CA LEU A 725 -9.01 -20.16 -23.86
C LEU A 725 -8.34 -18.92 -24.46
N VAL A 726 -8.70 -17.74 -23.99
CA VAL A 726 -8.14 -16.45 -24.40
C VAL A 726 -7.23 -15.94 -23.29
N PHE A 727 -6.01 -15.55 -23.61
CA PHE A 727 -5.10 -14.89 -22.66
C PHE A 727 -5.21 -13.36 -22.77
N LEU A 728 -5.53 -12.66 -21.68
CA LEU A 728 -5.48 -11.19 -21.56
C LEU A 728 -4.68 -10.77 -20.32
N THR A 729 -4.30 -9.48 -20.20
CA THR A 729 -3.25 -9.08 -19.26
C THR A 729 -3.78 -8.68 -17.87
N GLY A 730 -5.01 -8.19 -17.76
CA GLY A 730 -5.58 -7.73 -16.49
C GLY A 730 -7.11 -7.70 -16.41
N GLN A 731 -7.65 -7.42 -15.21
CA GLN A 731 -9.09 -7.48 -14.93
C GLN A 731 -9.94 -6.55 -15.81
N GLU A 732 -9.50 -5.30 -16.03
CA GLU A 732 -10.28 -4.32 -16.82
C GLU A 732 -10.44 -4.76 -18.29
N GLU A 733 -9.38 -5.29 -18.90
CA GLU A 733 -9.41 -5.87 -20.25
C GLU A 733 -10.35 -7.08 -20.30
N ILE A 734 -10.34 -7.93 -19.28
CA ILE A 734 -11.19 -9.13 -19.23
C ILE A 734 -12.67 -8.75 -19.08
N ASP A 735 -13.01 -7.87 -18.14
CA ASP A 735 -14.40 -7.44 -17.94
C ASP A 735 -14.95 -6.70 -19.17
N THR A 736 -14.13 -5.86 -19.82
CA THR A 736 -14.49 -5.18 -21.09
C THR A 736 -14.58 -6.16 -22.26
N ALA A 737 -13.69 -7.16 -22.34
CA ALA A 737 -13.75 -8.20 -23.36
C ALA A 737 -15.00 -9.08 -23.23
N CYS A 738 -15.38 -9.46 -22.00
CA CYS A 738 -16.61 -10.20 -21.74
C CYS A 738 -17.86 -9.41 -22.14
N GLU A 739 -17.87 -8.09 -21.86
CA GLU A 739 -18.95 -7.18 -22.22
C GLU A 739 -19.12 -7.05 -23.75
N ILE A 740 -18.04 -6.69 -24.47
CA ILE A 740 -18.06 -6.55 -25.93
C ILE A 740 -18.40 -7.88 -26.62
N LEU A 741 -17.87 -9.01 -26.12
CA LEU A 741 -18.18 -10.33 -26.68
C LEU A 741 -19.65 -10.71 -26.48
N TYR A 742 -20.23 -10.38 -25.32
CA TYR A 742 -21.64 -10.62 -25.03
C TYR A 742 -22.57 -9.77 -25.90
N GLU A 743 -22.25 -8.47 -26.07
CA GLU A 743 -23.00 -7.57 -26.97
C GLU A 743 -22.93 -8.03 -28.43
N ARG A 744 -21.75 -8.43 -28.91
CA ARG A 744 -21.58 -8.98 -30.26
C ARG A 744 -22.36 -10.29 -30.44
N MET A 745 -22.36 -11.20 -29.46
CA MET A 745 -23.20 -12.41 -29.49
C MET A 745 -24.69 -12.06 -29.53
N LYS A 746 -25.14 -11.09 -28.72
CA LYS A 746 -26.53 -10.60 -28.71
C LYS A 746 -26.94 -10.00 -30.07
N SER A 747 -26.01 -9.41 -30.81
CA SER A 747 -26.23 -8.87 -32.16
C SER A 747 -26.27 -9.90 -33.29
N LEU A 748 -25.69 -11.10 -33.08
CA LEU A 748 -25.61 -12.17 -34.10
C LEU A 748 -26.92 -12.98 -34.25
N GLY A 749 -27.85 -12.86 -33.31
CA GLY A 749 -29.17 -13.50 -33.37
C GLY A 749 -29.19 -14.99 -32.97
N PRO A 750 -30.36 -15.65 -33.09
CA PRO A 750 -30.60 -16.98 -32.54
C PRO A 750 -30.07 -18.14 -33.39
N ASP A 751 -29.59 -17.88 -34.61
CA ASP A 751 -29.05 -18.91 -35.51
C ASP A 751 -27.63 -19.37 -35.13
N VAL A 752 -26.98 -18.68 -34.19
CA VAL A 752 -25.64 -18.99 -33.69
C VAL A 752 -25.72 -19.80 -32.38
N PRO A 753 -24.93 -20.88 -32.21
CA PRO A 753 -24.88 -21.64 -30.97
C PRO A 753 -24.55 -20.80 -29.72
N GLU A 754 -24.99 -21.25 -28.55
CA GLU A 754 -24.82 -20.47 -27.31
C GLU A 754 -23.35 -20.42 -26.85
N LEU A 755 -22.88 -19.21 -26.50
CA LEU A 755 -21.50 -18.92 -26.09
C LEU A 755 -21.41 -18.58 -24.60
N ILE A 756 -20.88 -19.50 -23.80
CA ILE A 756 -20.76 -19.33 -22.35
C ILE A 756 -19.44 -18.62 -22.01
N ILE A 757 -19.52 -17.32 -21.73
CA ILE A 757 -18.36 -16.46 -21.44
C ILE A 757 -18.04 -16.51 -19.93
N LEU A 758 -16.81 -16.89 -19.57
CA LEU A 758 -16.34 -16.97 -18.18
C LEU A 758 -14.99 -16.21 -17.99
N PRO A 759 -14.93 -15.17 -17.14
CA PRO A 759 -13.69 -14.45 -16.81
C PRO A 759 -12.84 -15.20 -15.76
N VAL A 760 -11.50 -15.09 -15.82
CA VAL A 760 -10.58 -15.70 -14.84
C VAL A 760 -9.40 -14.79 -14.47
N TYR A 761 -9.48 -14.19 -13.28
CA TYR A 761 -8.44 -13.36 -12.69
C TYR A 761 -8.34 -13.52 -11.15
N SER A 762 -7.23 -13.07 -10.56
CA SER A 762 -6.84 -13.41 -9.18
C SER A 762 -7.79 -12.90 -8.09
N ALA A 763 -8.47 -11.78 -8.35
CA ALA A 763 -9.44 -11.18 -7.44
C ALA A 763 -10.85 -11.81 -7.53
N LEU A 764 -11.09 -12.70 -8.51
CA LEU A 764 -12.41 -13.28 -8.76
C LEU A 764 -12.85 -14.20 -7.60
N PRO A 765 -14.11 -14.10 -7.12
CA PRO A 765 -14.71 -15.06 -6.20
C PRO A 765 -14.53 -16.53 -6.59
N SER A 766 -14.19 -17.35 -5.61
CA SER A 766 -13.84 -18.78 -5.77
C SER A 766 -14.97 -19.64 -6.34
N GLU A 767 -16.23 -19.25 -6.14
CA GLU A 767 -17.39 -19.90 -6.76
C GLU A 767 -17.34 -19.77 -8.30
N MET A 768 -17.16 -18.55 -8.82
CA MET A 768 -16.98 -18.32 -10.27
C MET A 768 -15.69 -18.98 -10.80
N GLN A 769 -14.60 -18.97 -10.03
CA GLN A 769 -13.38 -19.73 -10.39
C GLN A 769 -13.60 -21.25 -10.42
N THR A 770 -14.65 -21.79 -9.79
CA THR A 770 -14.97 -23.22 -9.84
C THR A 770 -15.82 -23.56 -11.07
N ARG A 771 -16.71 -22.65 -11.51
CA ARG A 771 -17.59 -22.83 -12.68
C ARG A 771 -16.84 -23.05 -14.01
N ILE A 772 -15.55 -22.74 -14.08
CA ILE A 772 -14.70 -22.99 -15.26
C ILE A 772 -14.44 -24.47 -15.52
N PHE A 773 -14.51 -25.31 -14.47
CA PHE A 773 -14.28 -26.76 -14.55
C PHE A 773 -15.53 -27.53 -14.98
N ASP A 774 -16.72 -26.89 -14.95
CA ASP A 774 -17.95 -27.50 -15.42
C ASP A 774 -17.90 -27.70 -16.96
N PRO A 775 -18.39 -28.83 -17.48
CA PRO A 775 -18.47 -29.06 -18.92
C PRO A 775 -19.55 -28.16 -19.56
N ALA A 776 -19.31 -27.73 -20.79
CA ALA A 776 -20.33 -27.00 -21.56
C ALA A 776 -21.56 -27.90 -21.85
N PRO A 777 -22.80 -27.38 -21.72
CA PRO A 777 -24.00 -28.06 -22.20
C PRO A 777 -23.90 -28.51 -23.67
N PRO A 778 -24.48 -29.66 -24.06
CA PRO A 778 -24.43 -30.15 -25.43
C PRO A 778 -24.95 -29.12 -26.44
N GLY A 779 -24.14 -28.80 -27.45
CA GLY A 779 -24.47 -27.80 -28.47
C GLY A 779 -24.04 -26.36 -28.14
N SER A 780 -23.56 -26.08 -26.93
CA SER A 780 -22.95 -24.79 -26.56
C SER A 780 -21.42 -24.85 -26.60
N ARG A 781 -20.74 -23.69 -26.58
CA ARG A 781 -19.27 -23.58 -26.47
C ARG A 781 -18.90 -22.68 -25.30
N LYS A 782 -17.92 -23.06 -24.48
CA LYS A 782 -17.39 -22.21 -23.40
C LYS A 782 -16.18 -21.41 -23.88
N VAL A 783 -16.15 -20.12 -23.55
CA VAL A 783 -15.01 -19.22 -23.77
C VAL A 783 -14.52 -18.75 -22.42
N ILE A 784 -13.26 -19.05 -22.12
CA ILE A 784 -12.61 -18.69 -20.87
C ILE A 784 -11.62 -17.57 -21.17
N ILE A 785 -11.88 -16.38 -20.61
CA ILE A 785 -11.03 -15.20 -20.81
C ILE A 785 -10.19 -15.01 -19.55
N ALA A 786 -8.90 -15.34 -19.64
CA ALA A 786 -8.04 -15.58 -18.49
C ALA A 786 -6.76 -14.74 -18.49
N THR A 787 -6.27 -14.47 -17.29
CA THR A 787 -4.88 -14.03 -17.05
C THR A 787 -3.90 -15.21 -17.07
N ASN A 788 -2.60 -14.92 -16.86
CA ASN A 788 -1.52 -15.92 -16.68
C ASN A 788 -1.76 -16.98 -15.56
N ILE A 789 -2.86 -16.88 -14.80
CA ILE A 789 -3.31 -17.93 -13.89
C ILE A 789 -3.51 -19.26 -14.65
N ALA A 790 -4.08 -19.20 -15.86
CA ALA A 790 -4.31 -20.37 -16.70
C ALA A 790 -3.03 -20.95 -17.35
N GLU A 791 -1.90 -20.22 -17.32
CA GLU A 791 -0.67 -20.51 -18.06
C GLU A 791 0.12 -21.71 -17.52
N THR A 792 0.09 -21.95 -16.20
CA THR A 792 0.81 -23.04 -15.52
C THR A 792 -0.15 -23.94 -14.72
N SER A 793 -0.65 -23.48 -13.57
CA SER A 793 -1.21 -24.33 -12.51
C SER A 793 -2.68 -24.76 -12.64
N LEU A 794 -3.44 -24.28 -13.64
CA LEU A 794 -4.82 -24.72 -13.86
C LEU A 794 -4.90 -25.78 -14.97
N THR A 795 -5.55 -26.91 -14.68
CA THR A 795 -5.98 -27.93 -15.65
C THR A 795 -7.48 -27.82 -15.87
N ILE A 796 -7.86 -27.15 -16.95
CA ILE A 796 -9.23 -27.07 -17.43
C ILE A 796 -9.35 -28.10 -18.56
N ASP A 797 -10.29 -29.04 -18.42
CA ASP A 797 -10.62 -30.01 -19.45
C ASP A 797 -11.45 -29.35 -20.57
N GLY A 798 -11.34 -29.86 -21.80
CA GLY A 798 -12.21 -29.48 -22.91
C GLY A 798 -11.75 -28.28 -23.75
N ILE A 799 -10.59 -27.68 -23.44
CA ILE A 799 -9.97 -26.65 -24.29
C ILE A 799 -9.35 -27.30 -25.51
N TYR A 800 -9.80 -26.89 -26.71
CA TYR A 800 -9.21 -27.26 -28.00
C TYR A 800 -8.59 -26.06 -28.74
N TYR A 801 -9.01 -24.85 -28.39
CA TYR A 801 -8.61 -23.62 -29.06
C TYR A 801 -7.96 -22.65 -28.06
N VAL A 802 -6.79 -22.11 -28.41
CA VAL A 802 -6.10 -21.08 -27.62
C VAL A 802 -5.91 -19.83 -28.46
N VAL A 803 -6.23 -18.66 -27.90
CA VAL A 803 -5.92 -17.35 -28.48
C VAL A 803 -4.92 -16.65 -27.56
N ASP A 804 -3.72 -16.38 -28.09
CA ASP A 804 -2.60 -15.78 -27.36
C ASP A 804 -2.16 -14.47 -28.04
N PRO A 805 -2.40 -13.30 -27.42
CA PRO A 805 -1.89 -12.03 -27.93
C PRO A 805 -0.41 -11.78 -27.60
N GLY A 806 0.24 -12.65 -26.82
CA GLY A 806 1.68 -12.54 -26.55
C GLY A 806 2.06 -11.59 -25.40
N PHE A 807 1.10 -11.12 -24.60
CA PHE A 807 1.35 -10.17 -23.51
C PHE A 807 1.09 -10.72 -22.10
N VAL A 808 1.69 -10.06 -21.10
CA VAL A 808 1.51 -10.29 -19.67
C VAL A 808 1.85 -9.03 -18.87
N LYS A 809 1.06 -8.70 -17.83
CA LYS A 809 1.40 -7.65 -16.86
C LYS A 809 2.40 -8.20 -15.82
N GLN A 810 3.52 -7.52 -15.64
CA GLN A 810 4.59 -7.89 -14.72
C GLN A 810 4.93 -6.73 -13.78
N ILE A 811 5.28 -7.05 -12.54
CA ILE A 811 5.85 -6.08 -11.61
C ILE A 811 7.34 -5.91 -11.97
N VAL A 812 7.78 -4.66 -12.03
CA VAL A 812 9.12 -4.21 -12.37
C VAL A 812 9.57 -3.21 -11.31
N TYR A 813 10.53 -3.60 -10.47
CA TYR A 813 11.18 -2.68 -9.55
C TYR A 813 12.19 -1.80 -10.29
N ASN A 814 11.98 -0.49 -10.28
CA ASN A 814 12.99 0.47 -10.72
C ASN A 814 13.87 0.87 -9.53
N SER A 815 15.06 0.29 -9.47
CA SER A 815 16.06 0.56 -8.41
C SER A 815 16.32 2.05 -8.22
N LYS A 816 16.36 2.86 -9.29
CA LYS A 816 16.73 4.28 -9.23
C LYS A 816 15.64 5.21 -8.70
N THR A 817 14.39 4.76 -8.70
CA THR A 817 13.25 5.55 -8.19
C THR A 817 12.56 4.87 -7.00
N GLY A 818 13.11 3.74 -6.50
CA GLY A 818 12.55 2.97 -5.40
C GLY A 818 11.14 2.40 -5.60
N ILE A 819 10.58 2.45 -6.82
CA ILE A 819 9.15 2.17 -7.10
C ILE A 819 9.00 0.85 -7.86
N ASP A 820 8.09 0.00 -7.38
CA ASP A 820 7.52 -1.13 -8.13
C ASP A 820 6.45 -0.64 -9.12
N GLN A 821 6.63 -0.90 -10.41
CA GLN A 821 5.69 -0.53 -11.48
C GLN A 821 5.06 -1.78 -12.11
N LEU A 822 3.74 -1.76 -12.38
CA LEU A 822 3.05 -2.84 -13.08
C LEU A 822 2.98 -2.55 -14.60
N VAL A 823 3.90 -3.15 -15.37
CA VAL A 823 4.11 -2.86 -16.79
C VAL A 823 3.56 -3.98 -17.67
N VAL A 824 2.95 -3.64 -18.81
CA VAL A 824 2.59 -4.61 -19.86
C VAL A 824 3.86 -4.99 -20.61
N THR A 825 4.17 -6.29 -20.64
CA THR A 825 5.39 -6.82 -21.26
C THR A 825 5.07 -7.94 -22.24
N PRO A 826 5.84 -8.11 -23.34
CA PRO A 826 5.79 -9.31 -24.17
C PRO A 826 6.18 -10.56 -23.37
N ILE A 827 5.58 -11.70 -23.68
CA ILE A 827 5.92 -12.99 -23.06
C ILE A 827 7.22 -13.58 -23.60
N SER A 828 7.79 -14.55 -22.88
CA SER A 828 8.86 -15.39 -23.44
C SER A 828 8.32 -16.52 -24.31
N GLN A 829 9.17 -17.06 -25.19
CA GLN A 829 8.90 -18.25 -26.00
C GLN A 829 8.52 -19.46 -25.13
N ALA A 830 9.09 -19.58 -23.93
CA ALA A 830 8.71 -20.61 -22.96
C ALA A 830 7.24 -20.48 -22.51
N GLN A 831 6.78 -19.27 -22.18
CA GLN A 831 5.37 -19.02 -21.83
C GLN A 831 4.45 -19.26 -23.03
N ALA A 832 4.82 -18.74 -24.21
CA ALA A 832 4.07 -18.95 -25.44
C ALA A 832 3.87 -20.44 -25.77
N LYS A 833 4.85 -21.30 -25.42
CA LYS A 833 4.75 -22.77 -25.54
C LYS A 833 3.86 -23.39 -24.44
N GLN A 834 3.86 -22.85 -23.22
CA GLN A 834 2.95 -23.29 -22.15
C GLN A 834 1.49 -22.89 -22.40
N ARG A 835 1.26 -21.73 -23.02
CA ARG A 835 -0.05 -21.25 -23.50
C ARG A 835 -0.58 -22.15 -24.61
N SER A 836 0.18 -22.37 -25.69
CA SER A 836 -0.23 -23.29 -26.77
C SER A 836 -0.43 -24.73 -26.26
N GLY A 837 0.39 -25.17 -25.30
CA GLY A 837 0.25 -26.47 -24.64
C GLY A 837 -1.04 -26.67 -23.83
N ARG A 838 -1.88 -25.64 -23.64
CA ARG A 838 -3.21 -25.79 -23.01
C ARG A 838 -4.20 -26.52 -23.93
N ALA A 839 -4.14 -26.28 -25.24
CA ALA A 839 -5.02 -26.91 -26.23
C ALA A 839 -4.77 -28.42 -26.38
N GLY A 840 -3.51 -28.87 -26.31
CA GLY A 840 -3.13 -30.26 -26.56
C GLY A 840 -3.46 -31.25 -25.44
N ARG A 841 -4.22 -30.86 -24.41
CA ARG A 841 -4.42 -31.67 -23.19
C ARG A 841 -5.52 -32.71 -23.29
N THR A 842 -6.63 -32.39 -23.95
CA THR A 842 -7.80 -33.27 -24.06
C THR A 842 -7.87 -33.96 -25.43
N GLY A 843 -7.42 -33.29 -26.48
CA GLY A 843 -7.34 -33.79 -27.85
C GLY A 843 -6.42 -32.91 -28.70
N PRO A 844 -6.28 -33.20 -30.02
CA PRO A 844 -5.54 -32.33 -30.93
C PRO A 844 -6.24 -30.98 -31.06
N GLY A 845 -5.49 -29.88 -31.06
CA GLY A 845 -6.06 -28.52 -30.96
C GLY A 845 -5.31 -27.48 -31.80
N LYS A 846 -5.76 -26.23 -31.71
CA LYS A 846 -5.19 -25.08 -32.44
C LYS A 846 -4.82 -23.94 -31.50
N CYS A 847 -3.70 -23.26 -31.79
CA CYS A 847 -3.25 -22.07 -31.08
C CYS A 847 -3.04 -20.91 -32.07
N TYR A 848 -3.86 -19.86 -31.93
CA TYR A 848 -3.82 -18.64 -32.72
C TYR A 848 -2.99 -17.60 -31.96
N ARG A 849 -1.86 -17.20 -32.53
CA ARG A 849 -0.94 -16.20 -31.98
C ARG A 849 -1.14 -14.89 -32.73
N LEU A 850 -1.53 -13.83 -32.02
CA LEU A 850 -1.83 -12.51 -32.62
C LEU A 850 -0.56 -11.67 -32.87
N TYR A 851 0.54 -12.36 -33.18
CA TYR A 851 1.85 -11.81 -33.42
C TYR A 851 2.57 -12.63 -34.50
N THR A 852 3.44 -11.97 -35.25
CA THR A 852 4.14 -12.62 -36.37
C THR A 852 5.15 -13.66 -35.88
N GLU A 853 5.42 -14.68 -36.71
CA GLU A 853 6.48 -15.66 -36.40
C GLU A 853 7.85 -14.99 -36.24
N ARG A 854 8.09 -13.89 -36.97
CA ARG A 854 9.31 -13.10 -36.83
C ARG A 854 9.41 -12.48 -35.43
N ALA A 855 8.35 -11.83 -34.93
CA ALA A 855 8.35 -11.28 -33.58
C ALA A 855 8.57 -12.37 -32.51
N TYR A 856 7.97 -13.55 -32.69
CA TYR A 856 8.20 -14.71 -31.82
C TYR A 856 9.68 -15.15 -31.76
N ARG A 857 10.41 -15.12 -32.88
CA ARG A 857 11.83 -15.52 -32.93
C ARG A 857 12.79 -14.38 -32.54
N ASP A 858 12.57 -13.18 -33.09
CA ASP A 858 13.49 -12.05 -33.04
C ASP A 858 13.23 -11.11 -31.85
N GLU A 859 11.98 -10.83 -31.49
CA GLU A 859 11.64 -9.86 -30.42
C GLU A 859 11.44 -10.51 -29.05
N MET A 860 10.84 -11.70 -28.97
CA MET A 860 10.62 -12.38 -27.69
C MET A 860 11.92 -12.95 -27.08
N LEU A 861 11.94 -13.02 -25.74
CA LEU A 861 12.98 -13.73 -24.97
C LEU A 861 12.75 -15.24 -25.03
N THR A 862 13.83 -16.03 -24.94
CA THR A 862 13.75 -17.50 -24.95
C THR A 862 13.12 -18.07 -23.67
N THR A 863 13.49 -17.51 -22.52
CA THR A 863 13.03 -17.90 -21.18
C THR A 863 12.61 -16.67 -20.38
N ASN A 864 11.82 -16.85 -19.32
CA ASN A 864 11.44 -15.75 -18.42
C ASN A 864 12.65 -15.16 -17.69
N VAL A 865 12.62 -13.84 -17.47
CA VAL A 865 13.53 -13.17 -16.51
C VAL A 865 13.12 -13.61 -15.09
N PRO A 866 14.04 -14.19 -14.29
CA PRO A 866 13.76 -14.60 -12.92
C PRO A 866 13.22 -13.46 -12.05
N GLU A 867 12.34 -13.77 -11.11
CA GLU A 867 11.69 -12.75 -10.27
C GLU A 867 12.70 -11.97 -9.40
N ILE A 868 13.79 -12.64 -8.99
CA ILE A 868 14.90 -12.04 -8.22
C ILE A 868 15.65 -10.91 -8.95
N GLN A 869 15.54 -10.82 -10.28
CA GLN A 869 16.20 -9.76 -11.08
C GLN A 869 15.31 -8.53 -11.34
N ARG A 870 14.03 -8.55 -10.93
CA ARG A 870 13.02 -7.54 -11.31
C ARG A 870 12.12 -7.06 -10.15
N THR A 871 12.48 -7.34 -8.90
CA THR A 871 11.68 -7.03 -7.70
C THR A 871 12.54 -6.46 -6.57
N ASN A 872 11.94 -5.75 -5.61
CA ASN A 872 12.66 -5.25 -4.43
C ASN A 872 13.16 -6.40 -3.53
N LEU A 873 14.47 -6.46 -3.30
CA LEU A 873 15.14 -7.54 -2.57
C LEU A 873 15.24 -7.34 -1.04
N ALA A 874 14.81 -6.21 -0.46
CA ALA A 874 15.02 -5.90 0.96
C ALA A 874 14.47 -6.97 1.93
N SER A 875 13.33 -7.58 1.64
CA SER A 875 12.79 -8.70 2.44
C SER A 875 13.61 -9.98 2.32
N THR A 876 14.22 -10.21 1.16
CA THR A 876 15.06 -11.37 0.86
C THR A 876 16.45 -11.23 1.46
N VAL A 877 17.08 -10.06 1.30
CA VAL A 877 18.36 -9.70 1.93
C VAL A 877 18.28 -9.82 3.45
N LEU A 878 17.21 -9.30 4.06
CA LEU A 878 16.94 -9.45 5.50
C LEU A 878 16.85 -10.92 5.92
N SER A 879 16.16 -11.74 5.12
CA SER A 879 16.03 -13.19 5.38
C SER A 879 17.37 -13.93 5.25
N LEU A 880 18.18 -13.62 4.22
CA LEU A 880 19.49 -14.24 4.01
C LEU A 880 20.48 -13.87 5.12
N LYS A 881 20.56 -12.59 5.51
CA LYS A 881 21.35 -12.13 6.66
C LYS A 881 20.91 -12.80 7.97
N ALA A 882 19.60 -13.03 8.16
CA ALA A 882 19.08 -13.75 9.33
C ALA A 882 19.45 -15.25 9.35
N MET A 883 19.68 -15.87 8.18
CA MET A 883 20.25 -17.22 8.06
C MET A 883 21.78 -17.26 8.29
N GLY A 884 22.42 -16.13 8.60
CA GLY A 884 23.87 -16.01 8.76
C GLY A 884 24.65 -15.89 7.45
N ILE A 885 23.98 -15.62 6.33
CA ILE A 885 24.62 -15.41 5.03
C ILE A 885 25.07 -13.94 4.95
N ASN A 886 26.30 -13.70 5.41
CA ASN A 886 26.87 -12.35 5.47
C ASN A 886 27.32 -11.85 4.09
N ASP A 887 27.91 -12.72 3.27
CA ASP A 887 28.27 -12.44 1.87
C ASP A 887 27.11 -12.84 0.95
N LEU A 888 26.58 -11.84 0.25
CA LEU A 888 25.45 -11.96 -0.69
C LEU A 888 25.92 -11.99 -2.16
N LEU A 889 27.17 -11.58 -2.43
CA LEU A 889 27.76 -11.55 -3.77
C LEU A 889 28.37 -12.90 -4.13
N ALA A 890 28.99 -13.58 -3.16
CA ALA A 890 29.41 -14.99 -3.28
C ALA A 890 28.28 -15.98 -2.93
N PHE A 891 27.02 -15.54 -2.87
CA PHE A 891 25.90 -16.48 -2.74
C PHE A 891 25.59 -17.12 -4.09
N ASP A 892 25.48 -18.46 -4.06
CA ASP A 892 25.30 -19.35 -5.20
C ASP A 892 23.86 -19.28 -5.77
N PHE A 893 23.51 -18.13 -6.36
CA PHE A 893 22.28 -17.95 -7.13
C PHE A 893 22.41 -18.60 -8.52
N MET A 894 21.32 -19.16 -9.06
CA MET A 894 21.29 -19.70 -10.42
C MET A 894 21.43 -18.60 -11.48
N ASP A 895 20.70 -17.51 -11.31
CA ASP A 895 20.89 -16.25 -12.02
C ASP A 895 20.98 -15.17 -10.93
N ALA A 896 22.13 -14.51 -10.82
CA ALA A 896 22.34 -13.52 -9.75
C ALA A 896 21.48 -12.25 -9.96
N PRO A 897 21.01 -11.61 -8.87
CA PRO A 897 20.39 -10.30 -8.96
C PRO A 897 21.39 -9.19 -9.36
N PRO A 898 20.92 -8.05 -9.90
CA PRO A 898 21.77 -6.89 -10.12
C PRO A 898 22.38 -6.36 -8.83
N MET A 899 23.66 -5.99 -8.87
CA MET A 899 24.37 -5.41 -7.71
C MET A 899 23.71 -4.11 -7.22
N GLU A 900 23.18 -3.30 -8.14
CA GLU A 900 22.39 -2.09 -7.84
C GLU A 900 21.19 -2.39 -6.93
N THR A 901 20.39 -3.41 -7.26
CA THR A 901 19.22 -3.81 -6.48
C THR A 901 19.60 -4.42 -5.12
N LEU A 902 20.75 -5.10 -5.02
CA LEU A 902 21.29 -5.57 -3.74
C LEU A 902 21.77 -4.41 -2.85
N ILE A 903 22.52 -3.45 -3.40
CA ILE A 903 23.07 -2.30 -2.67
C ILE A 903 21.95 -1.44 -2.10
N ILE A 904 20.94 -1.09 -2.91
CA ILE A 904 19.79 -0.29 -2.46
C ILE A 904 18.93 -1.07 -1.45
N ALA A 905 18.82 -2.39 -1.59
CA ALA A 905 18.18 -3.22 -0.57
C ALA A 905 18.94 -3.25 0.77
N MET A 906 20.27 -3.18 0.76
CA MET A 906 21.09 -3.07 1.99
C MET A 906 21.02 -1.67 2.61
N GLU A 907 21.09 -0.61 1.80
CA GLU A 907 20.86 0.79 2.21
C GLU A 907 19.47 0.96 2.87
N GLN A 908 18.42 0.42 2.26
CA GLN A 908 17.05 0.43 2.81
C GLN A 908 16.97 -0.28 4.17
N LEU A 909 17.76 -1.35 4.39
CA LEU A 909 17.79 -2.06 5.67
C LEU A 909 18.65 -1.35 6.73
N TYR A 910 19.73 -0.68 6.33
CA TYR A 910 20.56 0.15 7.22
C TYR A 910 19.78 1.38 7.71
N THR A 911 19.14 2.13 6.81
CA THR A 911 18.27 3.27 7.16
C THR A 911 17.06 2.87 8.03
N LEU A 912 16.56 1.63 7.92
CA LEU A 912 15.58 1.07 8.85
C LEU A 912 16.16 0.65 10.22
N GLY A 913 17.48 0.67 10.42
CA GLY A 913 18.17 0.17 11.61
C GLY A 913 18.16 -1.36 11.75
N ALA A 914 17.93 -2.08 10.65
CA ALA A 914 17.96 -3.54 10.59
C ALA A 914 19.40 -4.07 10.40
N LEU A 915 20.25 -3.32 9.69
CA LEU A 915 21.69 -3.53 9.62
C LEU A 915 22.46 -2.49 10.45
N ASP A 916 23.68 -2.84 10.83
CA ASP A 916 24.67 -1.94 11.46
C ASP A 916 25.74 -1.47 10.46
N ASP A 917 26.68 -0.66 10.94
CA ASP A 917 27.79 -0.05 10.20
C ASP A 917 28.76 -1.08 9.58
N GLU A 918 28.77 -2.33 10.06
CA GLU A 918 29.53 -3.45 9.49
C GLU A 918 28.70 -4.27 8.46
N GLY A 919 27.43 -3.90 8.26
CA GLY A 919 26.50 -4.64 7.40
C GLY A 919 26.04 -5.98 8.00
N LEU A 920 26.16 -6.15 9.32
CA LEU A 920 25.64 -7.29 10.08
C LEU A 920 24.22 -7.00 10.61
N LEU A 921 23.57 -8.02 11.16
CA LEU A 921 22.14 -7.95 11.51
C LEU A 921 21.92 -7.54 12.97
N THR A 922 21.32 -6.37 13.18
CA THR A 922 21.08 -5.82 14.53
C THR A 922 20.07 -6.65 15.32
N ARG A 923 19.98 -6.41 16.65
CA ARG A 923 18.91 -6.99 17.49
C ARG A 923 17.51 -6.61 16.99
N LEU A 924 17.36 -5.45 16.35
CA LEU A 924 16.12 -5.04 15.70
C LEU A 924 15.90 -5.81 14.39
N GLY A 925 16.91 -5.87 13.51
CA GLY A 925 16.86 -6.63 12.26
C GLY A 925 16.52 -8.11 12.46
N ARG A 926 17.09 -8.76 13.49
CA ARG A 926 16.76 -10.16 13.83
C ARG A 926 15.27 -10.34 14.16
N ARG A 927 14.70 -9.45 14.98
CA ARG A 927 13.25 -9.43 15.26
C ARG A 927 12.42 -9.15 14.00
N MET A 928 12.90 -8.28 13.12
CA MET A 928 12.21 -7.96 11.86
C MET A 928 12.14 -9.16 10.91
N ALA A 929 13.18 -10.00 10.85
CA ALA A 929 13.24 -11.18 10.00
C ALA A 929 12.31 -12.33 10.45
N GLU A 930 11.95 -12.38 11.74
CA GLU A 930 11.00 -13.36 12.29
C GLU A 930 9.55 -13.08 11.82
N PHE A 931 9.22 -11.82 11.49
CA PHE A 931 7.92 -11.45 10.96
C PHE A 931 7.79 -11.67 9.44
N PRO A 932 6.66 -12.21 8.95
CA PRO A 932 6.48 -12.54 7.52
C PRO A 932 6.09 -11.32 6.66
N LEU A 933 6.78 -10.19 6.77
CA LEU A 933 6.34 -8.89 6.24
C LEU A 933 7.46 -8.16 5.47
N GLU A 934 7.11 -7.05 4.84
CA GLU A 934 8.10 -6.07 4.37
C GLU A 934 8.83 -5.41 5.56
N PRO A 935 10.13 -5.12 5.46
CA PRO A 935 10.91 -4.51 6.55
C PRO A 935 10.28 -3.23 7.13
N MET A 936 9.71 -2.36 6.30
CA MET A 936 8.98 -1.15 6.72
C MET A 936 7.83 -1.48 7.71
N LEU A 937 7.03 -2.51 7.40
CA LEU A 937 5.92 -2.98 8.24
C LEU A 937 6.42 -3.67 9.52
N CYS A 938 7.60 -4.31 9.50
CA CYS A 938 8.23 -4.87 10.70
C CYS A 938 8.69 -3.76 11.65
N LYS A 939 9.38 -2.74 11.13
CA LYS A 939 9.84 -1.56 11.90
C LYS A 939 8.66 -0.85 12.57
N MET A 940 7.62 -0.54 11.80
CA MET A 940 6.37 0.07 12.26
C MET A 940 5.70 -0.73 13.40
N LEU A 941 5.62 -2.06 13.27
CA LEU A 941 5.05 -2.92 14.30
C LEU A 941 5.90 -2.93 15.58
N ILE A 942 7.23 -3.08 15.46
CA ILE A 942 8.11 -3.14 16.64
C ILE A 942 8.14 -1.78 17.36
N MET A 943 8.12 -0.66 16.62
CA MET A 943 8.01 0.68 17.20
C MET A 943 6.65 0.90 17.89
N SER A 944 5.55 0.34 17.37
CA SER A 944 4.23 0.46 18.01
C SER A 944 4.14 -0.20 19.39
N VAL A 945 5.03 -1.14 19.73
CA VAL A 945 5.18 -1.69 21.08
C VAL A 945 5.84 -0.66 22.00
N HIS A 946 6.92 -0.01 21.53
CA HIS A 946 7.60 1.05 22.28
C HIS A 946 6.73 2.30 22.50
N LEU A 947 5.81 2.60 21.58
CA LEU A 947 4.85 3.72 21.67
C LEU A 947 3.50 3.35 22.32
N GLY A 948 3.30 2.08 22.70
CA GLY A 948 2.06 1.61 23.34
C GLY A 948 0.80 1.70 22.46
N CYS A 949 0.94 1.62 21.13
CA CYS A 949 -0.13 1.71 20.13
C CYS A 949 -0.23 0.46 19.25
N SER A 950 0.14 -0.69 19.84
CA SER A 950 0.30 -1.96 19.14
C SER A 950 -1.01 -2.62 18.73
N GLU A 951 -2.11 -2.45 19.49
CA GLU A 951 -3.40 -3.04 19.10
C GLU A 951 -3.95 -2.37 17.83
N GLU A 952 -3.82 -1.05 17.74
CA GLU A 952 -4.20 -0.27 16.56
C GLU A 952 -3.32 -0.66 15.37
N MET A 953 -2.01 -0.74 15.58
CA MET A 953 -1.05 -1.05 14.53
C MET A 953 -1.22 -2.47 13.97
N LEU A 954 -1.59 -3.44 14.81
CA LEU A 954 -1.94 -4.80 14.38
C LEU A 954 -3.16 -4.86 13.45
N THR A 955 -4.06 -3.88 13.52
CA THR A 955 -5.16 -3.72 12.55
C THR A 955 -4.70 -2.98 11.30
N ILE A 956 -4.03 -1.83 11.45
CA ILE A 956 -3.59 -0.96 10.35
C ILE A 956 -2.59 -1.64 9.42
N LYS A 957 -1.68 -2.47 9.96
CA LYS A 957 -0.67 -3.22 9.21
C LYS A 957 -1.26 -4.19 8.16
N ASN A 958 -2.56 -4.48 8.22
CA ASN A 958 -3.24 -5.15 7.11
C ASN A 958 -3.27 -4.19 5.92
N LYS A 959 -2.37 -4.38 4.93
CA LYS A 959 -2.48 -3.73 3.62
C LYS A 959 -3.85 -4.07 3.01
N ILE A 960 -4.78 -3.14 3.12
CA ILE A 960 -6.16 -3.30 2.69
C ILE A 960 -6.24 -2.91 1.21
N GLN A 961 -6.28 -3.93 0.37
CA GLN A 961 -6.85 -3.83 -0.97
C GLN A 961 -8.27 -3.26 -0.80
N SER A 962 -8.60 -2.18 -1.53
CA SER A 962 -9.82 -1.36 -1.38
C SER A 962 -11.02 -2.16 -0.88
N PHE A 963 -11.41 -1.95 0.39
CA PHE A 963 -12.49 -2.70 1.03
C PHE A 963 -13.85 -2.50 0.33
N TYR A 964 -14.04 -1.37 -0.35
CA TYR A 964 -15.30 -0.96 -0.95
C TYR A 964 -15.55 -1.63 -2.31
N LEU A 965 -16.72 -2.22 -2.50
CA LEU A 965 -17.16 -2.74 -3.80
C LEU A 965 -17.35 -1.59 -4.81
N GLN A 966 -16.78 -1.73 -6.00
CA GLN A 966 -16.85 -0.72 -7.06
C GLN A 966 -18.26 -0.59 -7.67
N ASP A 967 -19.09 -1.64 -7.62
CA ASP A 967 -20.32 -1.76 -8.39
C ASP A 967 -21.38 -0.67 -8.08
N LYS A 968 -21.34 -0.03 -6.90
CA LYS A 968 -22.23 1.09 -6.52
C LYS A 968 -21.48 2.28 -5.92
N GLN A 969 -20.42 2.73 -6.61
CA GLN A 969 -19.44 3.71 -6.12
C GLN A 969 -20.06 4.93 -5.40
N ALA A 970 -21.08 5.61 -5.95
CA ALA A 970 -21.70 6.76 -5.28
C ALA A 970 -22.38 6.43 -3.93
N GLN A 971 -22.97 5.23 -3.78
CA GLN A 971 -23.55 4.78 -2.51
C GLN A 971 -22.46 4.29 -1.56
N ALA A 972 -21.40 3.66 -2.09
CA ALA A 972 -20.22 3.28 -1.34
C ALA A 972 -19.49 4.51 -0.78
N ASP A 973 -19.37 5.62 -1.52
CA ASP A 973 -18.75 6.87 -1.06
C ASP A 973 -19.58 7.59 0.02
N GLN A 974 -20.92 7.54 -0.07
CA GLN A 974 -21.80 7.97 1.02
C GLN A 974 -21.59 7.13 2.29
N ARG A 975 -21.39 5.81 2.16
CA ARG A 975 -21.10 4.92 3.30
C ARG A 975 -19.68 5.10 3.85
N LYS A 976 -18.67 5.24 2.99
CA LYS A 976 -17.27 5.58 3.30
C LYS A 976 -17.18 6.88 4.10
N THR A 977 -17.98 7.89 3.74
CA THR A 977 -18.09 9.16 4.47
C THR A 977 -18.53 8.99 5.93
N LYS A 978 -19.25 7.91 6.29
CA LYS A 978 -19.60 7.61 7.70
C LYS A 978 -18.43 7.12 8.55
N PHE A 979 -17.39 6.57 7.93
CA PHE A 979 -16.21 6.02 8.61
C PHE A 979 -14.99 6.95 8.57
N PHE A 980 -15.04 7.99 7.73
CA PHE A 980 -14.00 9.00 7.53
C PHE A 980 -13.42 9.52 8.85
N GLN A 981 -12.11 9.39 9.01
CA GLN A 981 -11.31 10.07 10.03
C GLN A 981 -10.40 11.10 9.33
N PRO A 982 -10.40 12.38 9.72
CA PRO A 982 -9.57 13.41 9.09
C PRO A 982 -8.06 13.14 9.23
N GLU A 983 -7.65 12.35 10.23
CA GLU A 983 -6.26 11.99 10.52
C GLU A 983 -5.66 10.97 9.53
N GLY A 984 -6.46 10.45 8.58
CA GLY A 984 -5.98 9.74 7.39
C GLY A 984 -6.65 8.39 7.08
N ASP A 985 -6.27 7.82 5.92
CA ASP A 985 -6.80 6.55 5.42
C ASP A 985 -6.63 5.38 6.41
N HIS A 986 -5.44 5.23 7.00
CA HIS A 986 -5.16 4.16 7.98
C HIS A 986 -6.09 4.19 9.19
N LEU A 987 -6.47 5.37 9.67
CA LEU A 987 -7.37 5.55 10.81
C LEU A 987 -8.84 5.38 10.40
N THR A 988 -9.21 5.75 9.16
CA THR A 988 -10.50 5.37 8.56
C THR A 988 -10.64 3.84 8.48
N LEU A 989 -9.60 3.12 8.06
CA LEU A 989 -9.59 1.66 7.98
C LEU A 989 -9.67 0.99 9.36
N LEU A 990 -9.02 1.56 10.38
CA LEU A 990 -9.18 1.16 11.78
C LEU A 990 -10.63 1.34 12.27
N ALA A 991 -11.27 2.47 11.93
CA ALA A 991 -12.67 2.73 12.29
C ALA A 991 -13.65 1.75 11.63
N VAL A 992 -13.41 1.37 10.36
CA VAL A 992 -14.17 0.31 9.67
C VAL A 992 -14.02 -1.04 10.38
N TYR A 993 -12.79 -1.47 10.68
CA TYR A 993 -12.56 -2.75 11.35
C TYR A 993 -13.16 -2.78 12.77
N ASN A 994 -13.06 -1.69 13.53
CA ASN A 994 -13.64 -1.61 14.88
C ASN A 994 -15.18 -1.62 14.82
N SER A 995 -15.79 -0.98 13.83
CA SER A 995 -17.24 -1.01 13.63
C SER A 995 -17.74 -2.43 13.28
N TRP A 996 -16.96 -3.20 12.51
CA TRP A 996 -17.21 -4.61 12.23
C TRP A 996 -17.00 -5.53 13.45
N LYS A 997 -16.00 -5.23 14.29
CA LYS A 997 -15.74 -5.89 15.60
C LYS A 997 -16.93 -5.69 16.55
N ASN A 998 -17.48 -4.48 16.64
CA ASN A 998 -18.69 -4.17 17.40
C ASN A 998 -19.90 -4.95 16.86
N ASN A 999 -20.07 -4.99 15.54
CA ASN A 999 -21.11 -5.77 14.83
C ASN A 999 -20.89 -7.30 14.85
N LYS A 1000 -20.15 -7.83 15.84
CA LYS A 1000 -19.91 -9.28 16.05
C LYS A 1000 -19.43 -10.01 14.79
N PHE A 1001 -18.68 -9.32 13.93
CA PHE A 1001 -18.18 -9.82 12.64
C PHE A 1001 -19.28 -10.19 11.60
N SER A 1002 -20.44 -9.52 11.67
CA SER A 1002 -21.59 -9.72 10.79
C SER A 1002 -21.28 -9.60 9.28
N ASN A 1003 -21.75 -10.57 8.49
CA ASN A 1003 -21.71 -10.53 7.02
C ASN A 1003 -22.75 -9.54 6.42
N PRO A 1004 -24.02 -9.52 6.86
CA PRO A 1004 -24.99 -8.48 6.44
C PRO A 1004 -24.48 -7.05 6.61
N TRP A 1005 -23.85 -6.74 7.75
CA TRP A 1005 -23.28 -5.41 8.00
C TRP A 1005 -22.22 -5.01 6.96
N CYS A 1006 -21.42 -5.98 6.49
CA CYS A 1006 -20.46 -5.74 5.42
C CYS A 1006 -21.18 -5.38 4.11
N PHE A 1007 -22.23 -6.11 3.76
CA PHE A 1007 -23.02 -5.89 2.55
C PHE A 1007 -23.71 -4.50 2.55
N GLU A 1008 -24.35 -4.12 3.65
CA GLU A 1008 -25.03 -2.82 3.81
C GLU A 1008 -24.10 -1.59 3.72
N ASN A 1009 -22.81 -1.79 4.00
CA ASN A 1009 -21.79 -0.74 3.95
C ASN A 1009 -20.85 -0.89 2.74
N PHE A 1010 -21.19 -1.77 1.79
CA PHE A 1010 -20.43 -2.10 0.58
C PHE A 1010 -18.99 -2.57 0.83
N ILE A 1011 -18.74 -3.24 1.95
CA ILE A 1011 -17.43 -3.77 2.34
C ILE A 1011 -17.30 -5.25 1.97
N GLN A 1012 -16.16 -5.65 1.41
CA GLN A 1012 -15.86 -7.03 1.06
C GLN A 1012 -15.54 -7.88 2.31
N ALA A 1013 -16.54 -8.57 2.87
CA ALA A 1013 -16.42 -9.41 4.08
C ALA A 1013 -15.25 -10.42 4.04
N ARG A 1014 -14.94 -10.99 2.86
CA ARG A 1014 -13.79 -11.90 2.64
C ARG A 1014 -12.46 -11.25 3.04
N SER A 1015 -12.30 -9.96 2.77
CA SER A 1015 -11.07 -9.20 3.05
C SER A 1015 -10.98 -8.75 4.50
N LEU A 1016 -12.12 -8.42 5.14
CA LEU A 1016 -12.19 -8.19 6.59
C LEU A 1016 -11.85 -9.46 7.39
N LYS A 1017 -12.39 -10.63 6.99
CA LYS A 1017 -12.02 -11.92 7.60
C LYS A 1017 -10.54 -12.22 7.45
N ARG A 1018 -9.98 -12.02 6.25
CA ARG A 1018 -8.53 -12.15 6.00
C ARG A 1018 -7.71 -11.22 6.90
N ALA A 1019 -8.12 -9.97 7.10
CA ALA A 1019 -7.46 -9.05 8.03
C ALA A 1019 -7.52 -9.52 9.49
N GLN A 1020 -8.65 -10.10 9.91
CA GLN A 1020 -8.78 -10.72 11.24
C GLN A 1020 -7.80 -11.90 11.41
N ASP A 1021 -7.67 -12.77 10.40
CA ASP A 1021 -6.82 -13.95 10.46
C ASP A 1021 -5.31 -13.60 10.38
N ILE A 1022 -4.94 -12.60 9.59
CA ILE A 1022 -3.61 -11.98 9.62
C ILE A 1022 -3.32 -11.45 11.03
N ARG A 1023 -4.24 -10.65 11.61
CA ARG A 1023 -4.09 -10.06 12.94
C ARG A 1023 -3.89 -11.14 14.02
N LYS A 1024 -4.67 -12.23 14.01
CA LYS A 1024 -4.49 -13.39 14.91
C LYS A 1024 -3.09 -14.01 14.78
N GLN A 1025 -2.60 -14.21 13.56
CA GLN A 1025 -1.25 -14.74 13.36
C GLN A 1025 -0.18 -13.79 13.89
N MET A 1026 -0.35 -12.47 13.68
CA MET A 1026 0.63 -11.47 14.13
C MET A 1026 0.66 -11.36 15.66
N LEU A 1027 -0.50 -11.45 16.32
CA LEU A 1027 -0.60 -11.58 17.79
C LEU A 1027 0.18 -12.81 18.28
N SER A 1028 -0.10 -14.00 17.73
CA SER A 1028 0.59 -15.25 18.12
C SER A 1028 2.12 -15.22 17.94
N ILE A 1029 2.63 -14.42 16.99
CA ILE A 1029 4.07 -14.15 16.87
C ILE A 1029 4.52 -13.16 17.95
N MET A 1030 3.82 -12.05 18.18
CA MET A 1030 4.16 -11.10 19.24
C MET A 1030 4.18 -11.74 20.65
N ASP A 1031 3.20 -12.58 20.96
CA ASP A 1031 3.14 -13.36 22.21
C ASP A 1031 4.39 -14.25 22.37
N ARG A 1032 4.79 -14.95 21.29
CA ARG A 1032 5.97 -15.82 21.26
C ARG A 1032 7.27 -15.06 21.52
N HIS A 1033 7.39 -13.84 21.00
CA HIS A 1033 8.57 -12.99 21.17
C HIS A 1033 8.46 -12.05 22.40
N LYS A 1034 7.43 -12.21 23.24
CA LYS A 1034 7.14 -11.42 24.45
C LYS A 1034 7.14 -9.91 24.17
N LEU A 1035 6.30 -9.52 23.21
CA LEU A 1035 6.03 -8.13 22.87
C LEU A 1035 4.65 -7.76 23.40
N ASP A 1036 4.61 -6.86 24.39
CA ASP A 1036 3.37 -6.50 25.08
C ASP A 1036 2.36 -5.82 24.13
N VAL A 1037 1.11 -6.29 24.17
CA VAL A 1037 0.03 -5.78 23.31
C VAL A 1037 -0.82 -4.77 24.08
N VAL A 1038 -0.52 -3.49 23.87
CA VAL A 1038 -1.22 -2.33 24.46
C VAL A 1038 -1.96 -1.54 23.36
N SER A 1039 -3.14 -1.02 23.70
CA SER A 1039 -3.94 -0.07 22.90
C SER A 1039 -3.67 1.36 23.37
N CYS A 1040 -3.54 2.31 22.43
CA CYS A 1040 -3.38 3.73 22.75
C CYS A 1040 -4.69 4.52 22.88
N GLY A 1041 -5.85 3.85 22.85
CA GLY A 1041 -7.16 4.46 23.02
C GLY A 1041 -7.48 5.52 21.97
N LYS A 1042 -7.56 6.80 22.38
CA LYS A 1042 -7.85 7.94 21.49
C LYS A 1042 -6.60 8.64 20.93
N SER A 1043 -5.39 8.23 21.32
CA SER A 1043 -4.14 8.97 21.02
C SER A 1043 -3.61 8.72 19.60
N THR A 1044 -4.32 9.21 18.58
CA THR A 1044 -4.00 9.04 17.15
C THR A 1044 -2.57 9.43 16.77
N MET A 1045 -2.00 10.47 17.40
CA MET A 1045 -0.62 10.91 17.17
C MET A 1045 0.43 9.82 17.44
N ARG A 1046 0.20 8.90 18.40
CA ARG A 1046 1.14 7.78 18.65
C ARG A 1046 1.13 6.77 17.51
N VAL A 1047 -0.05 6.52 16.92
CA VAL A 1047 -0.23 5.68 15.73
C VAL A 1047 0.45 6.32 14.52
N GLN A 1048 0.28 7.63 14.33
CA GLN A 1048 0.93 8.39 13.25
C GLN A 1048 2.47 8.36 13.39
N LYS A 1049 3.03 8.74 14.56
CA LYS A 1049 4.49 8.65 14.82
C LYS A 1049 5.03 7.22 14.57
N ALA A 1050 4.27 6.17 14.92
CA ALA A 1050 4.63 4.79 14.60
C ALA A 1050 4.64 4.48 13.08
N ILE A 1051 3.66 4.97 12.31
CA ILE A 1051 3.63 4.83 10.84
C ILE A 1051 4.83 5.54 10.20
N CYS A 1052 5.12 6.79 10.61
CA CYS A 1052 6.29 7.55 10.15
C CYS A 1052 7.59 6.74 10.34
N SER A 1053 7.77 6.10 11.50
CA SER A 1053 8.98 5.33 11.82
C SER A 1053 9.27 4.15 10.89
N GLY A 1054 8.26 3.65 10.16
CA GLY A 1054 8.41 2.57 9.17
C GLY A 1054 8.37 3.04 7.72
N TYR A 1055 7.68 4.15 7.42
CA TYR A 1055 7.42 4.63 6.06
C TYR A 1055 8.05 5.99 5.72
N PHE A 1056 9.03 6.48 6.51
CA PHE A 1056 9.72 7.75 6.27
C PHE A 1056 10.25 7.93 4.83
N ARG A 1057 10.81 6.88 4.21
CA ARG A 1057 11.30 6.90 2.81
C ARG A 1057 10.19 7.21 1.78
N ASN A 1058 8.93 7.01 2.15
CA ASN A 1058 7.76 7.19 1.29
C ASN A 1058 6.95 8.46 1.64
N ALA A 1059 7.56 9.45 2.29
CA ALA A 1059 6.91 10.73 2.54
C ALA A 1059 6.93 11.64 1.28
N ALA A 1060 5.91 12.48 1.16
CA ALA A 1060 5.78 13.49 0.10
C ALA A 1060 5.36 14.84 0.68
N ARG A 1061 5.84 15.92 0.07
CA ARG A 1061 5.50 17.30 0.38
C ARG A 1061 4.53 17.83 -0.68
N LYS A 1062 3.51 18.58 -0.26
CA LYS A 1062 2.58 19.26 -1.17
C LYS A 1062 3.31 20.40 -1.89
N HIS A 1063 3.28 20.44 -3.22
CA HIS A 1063 3.80 21.55 -4.01
C HIS A 1063 2.63 22.42 -4.51
N PRO A 1064 2.64 23.77 -4.33
CA PRO A 1064 1.48 24.61 -4.65
C PRO A 1064 0.99 24.57 -6.11
N GLN A 1065 1.82 24.12 -7.05
CA GLN A 1065 1.50 24.08 -8.48
C GLN A 1065 1.36 22.65 -9.04
N ASP A 1066 2.17 21.68 -8.58
CA ASP A 1066 2.26 20.35 -9.20
C ASP A 1066 1.49 19.24 -8.46
N GLY A 1067 0.86 19.55 -7.31
CA GLY A 1067 0.21 18.55 -6.45
C GLY A 1067 1.12 18.10 -5.31
N TYR A 1068 1.73 16.92 -5.41
CA TYR A 1068 2.68 16.42 -4.40
C TYR A 1068 4.02 16.03 -5.06
N ARG A 1069 5.12 16.18 -4.32
CA ARG A 1069 6.45 15.69 -4.71
C ARG A 1069 7.02 14.79 -3.61
N THR A 1070 7.68 13.68 -3.97
CA THR A 1070 8.40 12.84 -2.99
C THR A 1070 9.53 13.63 -2.32
N LEU A 1071 9.88 13.33 -1.06
CA LEU A 1071 10.95 14.08 -0.38
C LEU A 1071 12.34 13.84 -0.99
N ILE A 1072 12.63 12.58 -1.35
CA ILE A 1072 13.96 12.14 -1.76
C ILE A 1072 14.17 12.46 -3.25
N ASP A 1073 13.37 11.85 -4.13
CA ASP A 1073 13.56 11.98 -5.57
C ASP A 1073 12.94 13.26 -6.18
N GLN A 1074 12.20 14.05 -5.38
CA GLN A 1074 11.38 15.20 -5.81
C GLN A 1074 10.36 14.92 -6.95
N GLN A 1075 10.06 13.64 -7.21
CA GLN A 1075 9.17 13.21 -8.28
C GLN A 1075 7.73 13.62 -8.01
N VAL A 1076 7.05 14.15 -9.03
CA VAL A 1076 5.63 14.53 -8.95
C VAL A 1076 4.76 13.27 -8.83
N VAL A 1077 3.91 13.25 -7.80
CA VAL A 1077 3.00 12.16 -7.47
C VAL A 1077 1.60 12.70 -7.15
N TYR A 1078 0.58 11.87 -7.34
CA TYR A 1078 -0.83 12.23 -7.15
C TYR A 1078 -1.49 11.30 -6.14
N LEU A 1079 -2.46 11.83 -5.37
CA LEU A 1079 -3.30 11.00 -4.51
C LEU A 1079 -4.17 10.08 -5.38
N HIS A 1080 -4.25 8.80 -5.01
CA HIS A 1080 -5.10 7.84 -5.71
C HIS A 1080 -6.59 8.12 -5.42
N PRO A 1081 -7.51 8.09 -6.41
CA PRO A 1081 -8.93 8.40 -6.21
C PRO A 1081 -9.68 7.54 -5.17
N SER A 1082 -9.14 6.39 -4.76
CA SER A 1082 -9.74 5.60 -3.67
C SER A 1082 -9.42 6.14 -2.26
N SER A 1083 -8.44 7.02 -2.11
CA SER A 1083 -8.10 7.66 -0.82
C SER A 1083 -9.27 8.49 -0.28
N THR A 1084 -9.36 8.65 1.04
CA THR A 1084 -10.27 9.61 1.69
C THR A 1084 -9.82 11.06 1.52
N LEU A 1085 -8.52 11.29 1.28
CA LEU A 1085 -7.90 12.62 1.16
C LEU A 1085 -7.97 13.18 -0.28
N PHE A 1086 -8.38 12.38 -1.27
CA PHE A 1086 -8.40 12.81 -2.69
C PHE A 1086 -9.26 14.07 -2.92
N ASN A 1087 -10.45 14.14 -2.30
CA ASN A 1087 -11.37 15.28 -2.41
C ASN A 1087 -11.33 16.22 -1.20
N ARG A 1088 -10.37 16.05 -0.27
CA ARG A 1088 -10.30 16.81 0.99
C ARG A 1088 -8.85 17.09 1.36
N GLN A 1089 -8.47 18.37 1.28
CA GLN A 1089 -7.19 18.82 1.80
C GLN A 1089 -7.16 18.60 3.33
N PRO A 1090 -6.02 18.20 3.92
CA PRO A 1090 -5.87 18.20 5.37
C PRO A 1090 -6.02 19.65 5.88
N GLU A 1091 -6.76 19.84 6.96
CA GLU A 1091 -6.87 21.17 7.57
C GLU A 1091 -5.56 21.53 8.25
N SER A 1092 -5.01 22.71 7.96
CA SER A 1092 -3.86 23.22 8.70
C SER A 1092 -4.25 23.51 10.15
N ARG A 1093 -3.38 23.11 11.10
CA ARG A 1093 -3.39 23.75 12.43
C ARG A 1093 -3.16 25.24 12.18
N ARG A 1094 -4.02 26.09 12.76
CA ARG A 1094 -3.97 27.55 12.53
C ARG A 1094 -2.91 28.18 13.42
N GLY A 1095 -1.68 28.17 12.93
CA GLY A 1095 -0.51 28.79 13.52
C GLY A 1095 0.68 28.49 12.62
N GLU A 1096 1.32 29.55 12.13
CA GLU A 1096 2.59 29.49 11.41
C GLU A 1096 2.60 28.65 10.11
N ASP A 1097 3.80 28.35 9.59
CA ASP A 1097 4.13 28.51 8.17
C ASP A 1097 3.34 27.61 7.17
N SER A 1098 2.70 28.23 6.17
CA SER A 1098 1.93 27.57 5.10
C SER A 1098 2.80 26.82 4.06
N ARG A 1099 4.01 26.43 4.46
CA ARG A 1099 5.07 25.85 3.63
C ARG A 1099 5.46 24.42 4.04
N LYS A 1100 5.04 23.92 5.21
CA LYS A 1100 5.48 22.62 5.79
C LYS A 1100 4.40 21.50 5.75
N GLU A 1101 3.50 21.48 4.77
CA GLU A 1101 2.57 20.34 4.58
C GLU A 1101 3.28 19.07 4.08
N MET A 1102 3.55 18.14 5.00
CA MET A 1102 4.10 16.80 4.73
C MET A 1102 3.07 15.70 4.95
N VAL A 1103 2.97 14.77 4.00
CA VAL A 1103 2.09 13.60 4.05
C VAL A 1103 2.93 12.33 3.93
N VAL A 1104 2.75 11.37 4.85
CA VAL A 1104 3.36 10.03 4.72
C VAL A 1104 2.56 9.22 3.70
N VAL A 1105 3.01 9.22 2.44
CA VAL A 1105 2.33 8.56 1.34
C VAL A 1105 2.62 7.05 1.40
N THR A 1106 1.71 6.31 2.03
CA THR A 1106 1.69 4.85 1.87
C THR A 1106 1.24 4.54 0.45
N LEU A 1107 2.20 4.39 -0.48
CA LEU A 1107 1.95 4.05 -1.88
C LEU A 1107 1.03 2.82 -1.97
N MET A 1108 -0.18 3.04 -2.51
CA MET A 1108 -1.05 1.97 -2.97
C MET A 1108 -0.73 1.69 -4.44
N ALA A 1109 -0.26 0.47 -4.71
CA ALA A 1109 -0.10 -0.11 -6.03
C ALA A 1109 -1.18 -1.18 -6.27
#